data_AF-A0A0E0M5Z9-F1
#
_entry.id   AF-A0A0E0M5Z9-F1
#
_cell.length_a   1.000
_cell.length_b   1.000
_cell.length_c   1.000
_cell.angle_alpha   90.00
_cell.angle_beta   90.00
_cell.angle_gamma   90.00
#
_symmetry.space_group_name_H-M   'P 1'
#
loop_
_entity.id
_entity.type
_entity.pdbx_description
1 polymer ?
#
loop_
_entity_poly.entity_id
_entity_poly.type
_entity_poly.pdbx_seq_one_letter_code
_entity_poly.pdbx_strand_id
1 'polypeptide(L)'
;MSISNASIVEIEERLGKVVLTLDPIDKLVDEIHVDLARLASRDDKDAGHGGEAEDDEDHLVSTKYVEVSSLALQLKNDVKQLKRVLDANPHAGGRQGGWYHASSSVARRPSIEMETPLDVSEDSLEDSDLAALSLESLDGKLRPCLLCLAAFPAGVEAIKKRLLLHWWIGEGFVESIDAAKKCFGELVYGGFLQPALHREHCREVHYCRVNPSVRPRLVDAARNAGFLVFDEEDNPVQSTRRICLRGNERRHEVAGVRGGANETRGGRRRRRRRNDDDDDGKLLTIYNINQQYVRLDRVGGKPATKSLAVLQLGRWRTSVKEHHVELAAGADVLKRAFMCKNLRYLSLRGISLIESLPESIGNLRELVVLDLRACHNLENLPASVGALSRLEYIDVSECLLDAMPEELRCLSNLEVLKGFVVGRAQSKVNPCRLADLASMPRLRKLKLCTGKHCTVAGDDELRHLEQCENLRSLTIVWGTFKGVTSMIALPAKLEKLDLQRTPMDVLLQFIQPSTSASLRKLYIRGGRLRAMTGGAACWKNVEILRVRFLKNLECEWRDLQISFPNVMVVENWGCDKLASWPCNHLGVWKRGETVTRSATSFVGVCYGMRSGTDLPSPTEVVELYKSNNIRLMRLYYPNHQVLSALCGTGIGIILGVGDNRVLESLAYDQAAATNWVRTNVQAYSPGVTVQYIAVGNEVPAGVNMRFILPAMRNIERALSSAGLGKIKVSTVVTQTILAKSYPPSIGVFHQDAQPYIKSIVQFLAVTDAPLLANVHPYYAYQYEGGHNIAISYALFTSPGTVVKDGSYSYQNLFDAMVDALYAALERADGENVRIVVAESGWPWSGMMAATVENARTYYQNLINHVGKGTPKRPGAPLQTYLYSMFDEDSKRFGLFCHDKKALHSIAFS
;
A
#
# COMPACT_ATOMS: atom_id res chain seq x y z
N MET A 1 55.78 16.47 -20.86
CA MET A 1 55.13 16.57 -22.18
C MET A 1 54.55 15.20 -22.52
N SER A 2 53.33 15.16 -23.06
CA SER A 2 52.46 14.01 -23.35
C SER A 2 51.87 13.24 -22.16
N ILE A 3 50.91 13.85 -21.47
CA ILE A 3 49.74 13.12 -20.95
C ILE A 3 48.65 13.30 -22.00
N SER A 4 48.10 12.18 -22.45
CA SER A 4 47.18 12.05 -23.58
C SER A 4 45.97 12.99 -23.46
N ASN A 5 45.71 13.70 -24.56
CA ASN A 5 44.51 14.47 -24.86
C ASN A 5 43.24 13.59 -24.79
N ALA A 6 42.71 13.30 -23.60
CA ALA A 6 41.27 13.30 -23.46
C ALA A 6 40.89 14.78 -23.45
N SER A 7 40.25 15.27 -24.51
CA SER A 7 39.85 16.68 -24.55
C SER A 7 38.95 16.95 -23.34
N ILE A 8 39.03 18.15 -22.74
CA ILE A 8 38.12 18.54 -21.63
C ILE A 8 36.66 18.26 -22.02
N VAL A 9 36.34 18.42 -23.30
CA VAL A 9 35.06 18.06 -23.93
C VAL A 9 34.71 16.57 -23.76
N GLU A 10 35.66 15.65 -23.90
CA GLU A 10 35.43 14.21 -23.73
C GLU A 10 35.21 13.83 -22.26
N ILE A 11 35.82 14.56 -21.32
CA ILE A 11 35.57 14.40 -19.89
C ILE A 11 34.20 14.97 -19.51
N GLU A 12 33.84 16.16 -20.01
CA GLU A 12 32.52 16.76 -19.84
C GLU A 12 31.41 15.93 -20.49
N GLU A 13 31.66 15.32 -21.65
CA GLU A 13 30.72 14.43 -22.32
C GLU A 13 30.55 13.11 -21.56
N ARG A 14 31.61 12.58 -20.93
CA ARG A 14 31.54 11.41 -20.05
C ARG A 14 30.84 11.74 -18.72
N LEU A 15 31.08 12.92 -18.14
CA LEU A 15 30.36 13.40 -16.95
C LEU A 15 28.88 13.66 -17.25
N GLY A 16 28.56 14.25 -18.40
CA GLY A 16 27.20 14.41 -18.90
C GLY A 16 26.51 13.07 -19.12
N LYS A 17 27.20 12.06 -19.67
CA LYS A 17 26.70 10.68 -19.77
C LYS A 17 26.48 10.02 -18.41
N VAL A 18 27.30 10.34 -17.39
CA VAL A 18 27.10 9.89 -16.01
C VAL A 18 25.87 10.56 -15.39
N VAL A 19 25.67 11.88 -15.56
CA VAL A 19 24.47 12.59 -15.09
C VAL A 19 23.20 12.07 -15.78
N LEU A 20 23.25 11.86 -17.10
CA LEU A 20 22.16 11.29 -17.90
C LEU A 20 21.86 9.82 -17.57
N THR A 21 22.76 9.11 -16.88
CA THR A 21 22.53 7.74 -16.38
C THR A 21 22.06 7.72 -14.92
N LEU A 22 22.30 8.77 -14.14
CA LEU A 22 21.81 8.90 -12.76
C LEU A 22 20.31 9.20 -12.68
N ASP A 23 19.75 9.97 -13.60
CA ASP A 23 18.29 10.26 -13.66
C ASP A 23 17.43 9.02 -13.98
N PRO A 24 17.83 8.15 -14.93
CA PRO A 24 17.24 6.82 -15.10
C PRO A 24 17.34 5.94 -13.86
N ILE A 25 18.41 6.04 -13.06
CA ILE A 25 18.56 5.27 -11.82
C ILE A 25 17.60 5.79 -10.74
N ASP A 26 17.43 7.11 -10.61
CA ASP A 26 16.42 7.72 -9.72
C ASP A 26 15.00 7.25 -10.10
N LYS A 27 14.71 7.24 -11.40
CA LYS A 27 13.43 6.74 -11.94
C LYS A 27 13.28 5.23 -11.75
N LEU A 28 14.34 4.45 -11.93
CA LEU A 28 14.37 3.00 -11.70
C LEU A 28 14.15 2.68 -10.22
N VAL A 29 14.69 3.48 -9.30
CA VAL A 29 14.44 3.37 -7.85
C VAL A 29 12.96 3.59 -7.52
N ASP A 30 12.32 4.57 -8.16
CA ASP A 30 10.89 4.83 -7.98
C ASP A 30 10.05 3.69 -8.62
N GLU A 31 10.46 3.17 -9.79
CA GLU A 31 9.86 2.00 -10.43
C GLU A 31 10.02 0.72 -9.59
N ILE A 32 11.17 0.51 -8.94
CA ILE A 32 11.40 -0.60 -7.99
C ILE A 32 10.45 -0.50 -6.79
N HIS A 33 10.19 0.70 -6.26
CA HIS A 33 9.21 0.87 -5.18
C HIS A 33 7.78 0.52 -5.63
N VAL A 34 7.41 0.88 -6.86
CA VAL A 34 6.13 0.52 -7.48
C VAL A 34 6.04 -0.97 -7.77
N ASP A 35 7.11 -1.59 -8.26
CA ASP A 35 7.17 -3.02 -8.58
C ASP A 35 7.29 -3.90 -7.34
N LEU A 36 7.86 -3.41 -6.24
CA LEU A 36 7.80 -4.09 -4.94
C LEU A 36 6.39 -4.14 -4.37
N ALA A 37 5.62 -3.08 -4.57
CA ALA A 37 4.19 -3.10 -4.26
C ALA A 37 3.43 -4.13 -5.12
N ARG A 38 3.94 -4.45 -6.32
CA ARG A 38 3.39 -5.48 -7.22
C ARG A 38 3.94 -6.89 -6.95
N LEU A 39 5.19 -7.09 -6.54
CA LEU A 39 5.77 -8.43 -6.26
C LEU A 39 5.12 -9.14 -5.08
N ALA A 40 4.51 -8.38 -4.16
CA ALA A 40 3.59 -8.88 -3.15
C ALA A 40 2.38 -9.65 -3.71
N SER A 41 2.13 -9.60 -5.03
CA SER A 41 1.04 -10.28 -5.73
C SER A 41 1.45 -11.53 -6.55
N ARG A 42 2.75 -11.89 -6.59
CA ARG A 42 3.28 -12.90 -7.55
C ARG A 42 3.84 -14.19 -6.95
N ASP A 43 4.13 -14.29 -5.65
CA ASP A 43 4.68 -15.51 -5.03
C ASP A 43 3.67 -16.68 -4.93
N ASP A 44 2.44 -16.52 -5.47
CA ASP A 44 1.29 -17.42 -5.29
C ASP A 44 1.11 -18.47 -6.40
N LYS A 45 2.08 -18.63 -7.33
CA LYS A 45 1.94 -19.54 -8.48
C LYS A 45 2.71 -20.87 -8.40
N ASP A 46 3.66 -21.04 -7.47
CA ASP A 46 4.53 -22.23 -7.44
C ASP A 46 4.46 -23.11 -6.17
N ALA A 47 3.54 -22.87 -5.24
CA ALA A 47 3.39 -23.71 -4.04
C ALA A 47 2.26 -24.75 -4.17
N GLY A 48 2.33 -25.58 -5.21
CA GLY A 48 1.62 -26.85 -5.22
C GLY A 48 2.42 -27.90 -4.45
N HIS A 49 1.87 -28.39 -3.34
CA HIS A 49 2.21 -29.61 -2.55
C HIS A 49 2.71 -29.33 -1.12
N GLY A 50 1.78 -29.51 -0.16
CA GLY A 50 2.00 -30.13 1.15
C GLY A 50 2.86 -29.40 2.19
N GLY A 51 2.22 -28.85 3.23
CA GLY A 51 2.88 -28.57 4.51
C GLY A 51 2.37 -27.31 5.21
N GLU A 52 1.94 -27.47 6.44
CA GLU A 52 1.37 -26.44 7.32
C GLU A 52 2.34 -25.27 7.60
N ALA A 53 2.27 -24.17 6.83
CA ALA A 53 2.99 -22.92 7.14
C ALA A 53 2.39 -21.69 6.41
N GLU A 54 1.29 -21.13 6.91
CA GLU A 54 0.59 -19.99 6.23
C GLU A 54 0.23 -18.81 7.17
N ASP A 55 0.96 -18.63 8.28
CA ASP A 55 0.92 -17.37 9.07
C ASP A 55 2.08 -16.41 8.69
N ASP A 56 2.97 -16.82 7.77
CA ASP A 56 4.19 -16.11 7.37
C ASP A 56 3.98 -15.01 6.33
N GLU A 57 2.86 -14.95 5.61
CA GLU A 57 2.73 -14.03 4.46
C GLU A 57 2.68 -12.55 4.84
N ASP A 58 2.04 -12.19 5.96
CA ASP A 58 2.00 -10.80 6.45
C ASP A 58 3.39 -10.33 6.94
N HIS A 59 4.32 -11.27 7.16
CA HIS A 59 5.70 -11.03 7.55
C HIS A 59 6.69 -11.16 6.38
N LEU A 60 6.52 -12.10 5.46
CA LEU A 60 7.41 -12.36 4.34
C LEU A 60 7.28 -11.27 3.28
N VAL A 61 6.04 -10.88 2.94
CA VAL A 61 5.75 -9.73 2.05
C VAL A 61 6.29 -8.44 2.66
N SER A 62 6.08 -8.25 3.97
CA SER A 62 6.59 -7.09 4.71
C SER A 62 8.12 -7.06 4.82
N THR A 63 8.83 -8.20 4.77
CA THR A 63 10.29 -8.25 4.94
C THR A 63 11.02 -8.09 3.60
N LYS A 64 10.57 -8.76 2.53
CA LYS A 64 11.09 -8.51 1.17
C LYS A 64 10.83 -7.07 0.72
N TYR A 65 9.65 -6.52 1.03
CA TYR A 65 9.35 -5.10 0.77
C TYR A 65 10.31 -4.18 1.52
N VAL A 66 10.58 -4.47 2.80
CA VAL A 66 11.52 -3.69 3.64
C VAL A 66 12.96 -3.76 3.13
N GLU A 67 13.42 -4.94 2.70
CA GLU A 67 14.78 -5.16 2.19
C GLU A 67 15.00 -4.44 0.86
N VAL A 68 14.11 -4.63 -0.11
CA VAL A 68 14.31 -4.00 -1.41
C VAL A 68 13.99 -2.51 -1.37
N SER A 69 13.00 -2.05 -0.59
CA SER A 69 12.72 -0.61 -0.42
C SER A 69 13.91 0.12 0.19
N SER A 70 14.63 -0.50 1.13
CA SER A 70 15.78 0.20 1.71
C SER A 70 17.07 0.05 0.91
N LEU A 71 17.24 -0.98 0.08
CA LEU A 71 18.30 -1.00 -0.94
C LEU A 71 18.04 0.10 -1.98
N ALA A 72 16.78 0.28 -2.37
CA ALA A 72 16.35 1.33 -3.26
C ALA A 72 16.54 2.74 -2.64
N LEU A 73 16.26 2.92 -1.35
CA LEU A 73 16.51 4.17 -0.64
C LEU A 73 18.01 4.46 -0.46
N GLN A 74 18.82 3.43 -0.20
CA GLN A 74 20.29 3.56 -0.16
C GLN A 74 20.83 4.00 -1.52
N LEU A 75 20.38 3.35 -2.60
CA LEU A 75 20.73 3.71 -3.97
C LEU A 75 20.32 5.17 -4.30
N LYS A 76 19.14 5.61 -3.84
CA LYS A 76 18.68 7.00 -3.99
C LYS A 76 19.61 8.00 -3.30
N ASN A 77 20.05 7.67 -2.09
CA ASN A 77 20.96 8.51 -1.33
C ASN A 77 22.36 8.56 -1.95
N ASP A 78 22.87 7.42 -2.43
CA ASP A 78 24.16 7.32 -3.11
C ASP A 78 24.14 8.13 -4.43
N VAL A 79 23.04 8.07 -5.19
CA VAL A 79 22.81 8.89 -6.40
C VAL A 79 22.77 10.38 -6.05
N LYS A 80 22.07 10.77 -4.99
CA LYS A 80 22.05 12.17 -4.53
C LYS A 80 23.43 12.66 -4.10
N GLN A 81 24.21 11.82 -3.41
CA GLN A 81 25.57 12.16 -2.99
C GLN A 81 26.51 12.31 -4.19
N LEU A 82 26.39 11.44 -5.20
CA LEU A 82 27.12 11.55 -6.46
C LEU A 82 26.74 12.81 -7.24
N LYS A 83 25.45 13.15 -7.34
CA LYS A 83 24.97 14.41 -7.94
C LYS A 83 25.59 15.62 -7.24
N ARG A 84 25.62 15.64 -5.90
CA ARG A 84 26.26 16.71 -5.11
C ARG A 84 27.77 16.83 -5.36
N VAL A 85 28.49 15.71 -5.53
CA VAL A 85 29.93 15.73 -5.85
C VAL A 85 30.18 16.25 -7.27
N LEU A 86 29.27 15.96 -8.21
CA LEU A 86 29.31 16.47 -9.58
C LEU A 86 29.02 17.98 -9.62
N ASP A 87 28.08 18.46 -8.82
CA ASP A 87 27.71 19.88 -8.73
C ASP A 87 28.76 20.72 -7.98
N ALA A 88 29.51 20.13 -7.04
CA ALA A 88 30.50 20.81 -6.22
C ALA A 88 31.84 21.07 -6.92
N ASN A 89 32.00 20.76 -8.21
CA ASN A 89 33.26 20.91 -8.94
C ASN A 89 33.13 21.82 -10.20
N PRO A 90 33.00 23.16 -10.06
CA PRO A 90 32.64 24.06 -11.17
C PRO A 90 33.85 24.65 -11.92
N HIS A 91 35.06 24.17 -11.71
CA HIS A 91 36.27 24.84 -12.20
C HIS A 91 37.19 23.94 -13.04
N ALA A 92 36.85 23.81 -14.32
CA ALA A 92 37.81 23.52 -15.38
C ALA A 92 37.41 24.15 -16.74
N GLY A 93 37.62 25.46 -16.88
CA GLY A 93 38.00 26.08 -18.16
C GLY A 93 36.88 26.41 -19.15
N GLY A 94 36.41 27.67 -19.13
CA GLY A 94 35.30 28.13 -19.96
C GLY A 94 35.64 28.54 -21.40
N ARG A 95 34.59 28.57 -22.23
CA ARG A 95 34.28 29.65 -23.19
C ARG A 95 32.79 29.57 -23.59
N GLN A 96 32.04 30.56 -23.08
CA GLN A 96 30.75 31.16 -23.51
C GLN A 96 29.77 30.40 -24.43
N GLY A 97 28.53 30.27 -23.92
CA GLY A 97 27.28 30.11 -24.67
C GLY A 97 26.08 29.98 -23.72
N GLY A 98 25.53 31.11 -23.27
CA GLY A 98 24.70 31.21 -22.06
C GLY A 98 23.22 30.84 -22.18
N TRP A 99 22.60 30.61 -21.02
CA TRP A 99 21.15 30.58 -20.83
C TRP A 99 20.78 31.40 -19.58
N TYR A 100 20.12 32.54 -19.86
CA TYR A 100 19.22 33.35 -19.03
C TYR A 100 19.73 34.25 -17.89
N HIS A 101 19.71 35.57 -18.16
CA HIS A 101 19.21 36.57 -17.22
C HIS A 101 18.50 37.71 -17.95
N ALA A 102 17.27 38.02 -17.50
CA ALA A 102 16.59 39.33 -17.41
C ALA A 102 15.09 39.05 -17.22
N SER A 103 14.30 39.64 -16.32
CA SER A 103 14.51 40.66 -15.30
C SER A 103 13.33 40.64 -14.31
N SER A 104 13.58 41.15 -13.10
CA SER A 104 12.65 41.36 -11.98
C SER A 104 11.61 42.46 -12.21
N SER A 105 10.45 42.36 -11.56
CA SER A 105 9.80 43.52 -10.93
C SER A 105 8.96 43.11 -9.71
N VAL A 106 9.20 43.84 -8.62
CA VAL A 106 8.64 43.74 -7.27
C VAL A 106 7.19 44.26 -7.24
N ALA A 107 6.27 43.53 -6.59
CA ALA A 107 5.06 44.11 -6.01
C ALA A 107 4.57 43.28 -4.80
N ARG A 108 4.12 44.02 -3.78
CA ARG A 108 3.92 43.65 -2.38
C ARG A 108 2.74 42.69 -2.14
N ARG A 109 2.89 41.81 -1.14
CA ARG A 109 1.77 41.17 -0.42
C ARG A 109 0.98 42.19 0.41
N PRO A 110 -0.31 41.95 0.66
CA PRO A 110 -0.91 42.20 1.95
C PRO A 110 -1.32 40.88 2.63
N SER A 111 -1.07 40.85 3.93
CA SER A 111 -1.37 39.81 4.89
C SER A 111 -2.87 39.73 5.19
N ILE A 112 -3.43 38.52 5.28
CA ILE A 112 -4.66 38.24 6.04
C ILE A 112 -4.44 36.91 6.77
N GLU A 113 -4.41 37.00 8.11
CA GLU A 113 -4.45 35.87 9.04
C GLU A 113 -5.87 35.33 9.12
N MET A 114 -6.04 34.00 9.02
CA MET A 114 -7.18 33.30 9.59
C MET A 114 -6.78 31.85 9.89
N GLU A 115 -6.83 31.51 11.16
CA GLU A 115 -6.43 30.24 11.77
C GLU A 115 -7.29 29.06 11.28
N THR A 116 -6.66 27.93 10.91
CA THR A 116 -7.29 26.59 10.81
C THR A 116 -6.27 25.47 11.08
N PRO A 117 -6.74 24.27 11.51
CA PRO A 117 -6.00 23.36 12.38
C PRO A 117 -5.02 22.43 11.66
N LEU A 118 -3.96 22.07 12.39
CA LEU A 118 -2.80 21.24 12.00
C LEU A 118 -3.17 19.99 11.18
N ASP A 119 -3.00 20.12 9.87
CA ASP A 119 -2.85 19.02 8.91
C ASP A 119 -1.35 18.87 8.63
N VAL A 120 -0.76 17.74 9.03
CA VAL A 120 0.66 17.46 8.77
C VAL A 120 0.74 16.90 7.35
N SER A 121 0.87 17.78 6.36
CA SER A 121 1.22 17.44 4.99
C SER A 121 2.67 17.00 4.88
N GLU A 122 2.92 15.98 4.06
CA GLU A 122 4.20 15.28 3.90
C GLU A 122 5.20 16.02 2.99
N ASP A 123 4.98 17.30 2.67
CA ASP A 123 5.83 18.10 1.79
C ASP A 123 6.16 19.46 2.43
N SER A 124 7.19 19.47 3.28
CA SER A 124 8.12 20.59 3.54
C SER A 124 8.96 20.28 4.78
N LEU A 125 9.95 19.40 4.62
CA LEU A 125 11.13 19.43 5.48
C LEU A 125 12.30 19.73 4.57
N GLU A 126 12.66 21.01 4.50
CA GLU A 126 13.93 21.45 3.96
C GLU A 126 15.06 20.70 4.70
N ASP A 127 16.07 20.26 3.95
CA ASP A 127 17.26 19.51 4.39
C ASP A 127 18.16 20.31 5.37
N SER A 128 17.68 21.47 5.87
CA SER A 128 18.37 22.43 6.74
C SER A 128 17.93 22.36 8.22
N ASP A 129 16.77 21.79 8.56
CA ASP A 129 16.26 21.80 9.96
C ASP A 129 16.52 20.51 10.77
N LEU A 130 16.90 19.41 10.13
CA LEU A 130 17.30 18.16 10.83
C LEU A 130 18.68 18.26 11.51
N ALA A 131 19.43 19.34 11.28
CA ALA A 131 20.74 19.57 11.86
C ALA A 131 20.71 20.01 13.35
N ALA A 132 19.52 20.29 13.92
CA ALA A 132 19.41 21.00 15.20
C ALA A 132 18.99 20.17 16.44
N LEU A 133 18.79 18.84 16.35
CA LEU A 133 18.63 18.01 17.55
C LEU A 133 19.95 17.32 17.88
N SER A 134 20.69 17.89 18.83
CA SER A 134 21.90 17.26 19.35
C SER A 134 21.52 15.98 20.08
N LEU A 135 22.17 14.86 19.74
CA LEU A 135 22.07 13.63 20.54
C LEU A 135 22.42 13.86 22.02
N GLU A 136 23.16 14.94 22.29
CA GLU A 136 23.53 15.38 23.64
C GLU A 136 22.40 16.05 24.41
N SER A 137 21.38 16.58 23.74
CA SER A 137 20.21 17.21 24.38
C SER A 137 19.10 16.21 24.74
N LEU A 138 19.30 14.92 24.44
CA LEU A 138 18.39 13.88 24.89
C LEU A 138 18.65 13.56 26.37
N ASP A 139 17.70 13.95 27.22
CA ASP A 139 17.75 13.73 28.65
C ASP A 139 16.90 12.53 29.12
N GLY A 140 17.20 12.04 30.32
CA GLY A 140 16.39 11.04 31.02
C GLY A 140 16.33 9.67 30.32
N LYS A 141 15.12 9.17 30.12
CA LYS A 141 14.86 7.79 29.64
C LYS A 141 15.10 7.62 28.13
N LEU A 142 15.10 8.70 27.34
CA LEU A 142 15.20 8.65 25.87
C LEU A 142 16.59 8.27 25.37
N ARG A 143 17.64 8.84 25.97
CA ARG A 143 19.02 8.60 25.57
C ARG A 143 19.40 7.12 25.62
N PRO A 144 19.26 6.40 26.76
CA PRO A 144 19.62 4.97 26.80
C PRO A 144 18.73 4.11 25.87
N CYS A 145 17.47 4.49 25.65
CA CYS A 145 16.60 3.83 24.67
C CYS A 145 17.15 3.95 23.24
N LEU A 146 17.61 5.14 22.85
CA LEU A 146 18.21 5.39 21.55
C LEU A 146 19.55 4.66 21.38
N LEU A 147 20.40 4.63 22.42
CA LEU A 147 21.70 3.95 22.38
C LEU A 147 21.59 2.43 22.12
N CYS A 148 20.49 1.76 22.52
CA CYS A 148 20.24 0.36 22.15
C CYS A 148 20.26 0.14 20.63
N LEU A 149 19.80 1.13 19.85
CA LEU A 149 19.74 0.99 18.41
C LEU A 149 21.12 0.97 17.75
N ALA A 150 22.17 1.37 18.47
CA ALA A 150 23.54 1.25 17.99
C ALA A 150 24.02 -0.21 17.87
N ALA A 151 23.31 -1.17 18.49
CA ALA A 151 23.62 -2.60 18.41
C ALA A 151 23.24 -3.24 17.05
N PHE A 152 22.35 -2.62 16.30
CA PHE A 152 21.89 -3.16 15.02
C PHE A 152 22.85 -2.73 13.89
N PRO A 153 23.09 -3.59 12.88
CA PRO A 153 23.98 -3.26 11.76
C PRO A 153 23.52 -2.00 11.02
N ALA A 154 24.47 -1.28 10.41
CA ALA A 154 24.14 -0.23 9.46
C ALA A 154 23.50 -0.87 8.23
N GLY A 155 22.32 -0.39 7.82
CA GLY A 155 21.68 -0.86 6.61
C GLY A 155 20.17 -1.02 6.70
N VAL A 156 19.71 -1.87 5.77
CA VAL A 156 18.43 -1.78 5.07
C VAL A 156 17.22 -2.29 5.88
N GLU A 157 17.50 -3.04 6.94
CA GLU A 157 16.51 -3.89 7.59
C GLU A 157 15.68 -3.13 8.63
N ALA A 158 14.37 -3.32 8.57
CA ALA A 158 13.45 -2.72 9.52
C ALA A 158 13.43 -3.46 10.87
N ILE A 159 13.54 -2.69 11.95
CA ILE A 159 13.43 -3.20 13.31
C ILE A 159 11.96 -3.12 13.74
N LYS A 160 11.42 -4.25 14.23
CA LYS A 160 10.06 -4.29 14.75
C LYS A 160 9.99 -3.56 16.10
N LYS A 161 9.14 -2.52 16.21
CA LYS A 161 8.95 -1.67 17.40
C LYS A 161 8.91 -2.47 18.70
N ARG A 162 8.12 -3.57 18.74
CA ARG A 162 7.93 -4.42 19.93
C ARG A 162 9.26 -4.89 20.54
N LEU A 163 10.24 -5.26 19.72
CA LEU A 163 11.50 -5.82 20.19
C LEU A 163 12.32 -4.77 20.95
N LEU A 164 12.30 -3.52 20.47
CA LEU A 164 12.91 -2.39 21.16
C LEU A 164 12.22 -2.11 22.48
N LEU A 165 10.87 -2.07 22.50
CA LEU A 165 10.13 -1.84 23.73
C LEU A 165 10.45 -2.89 24.81
N HIS A 166 10.48 -4.16 24.42
CA HIS A 166 10.82 -5.27 25.33
C HIS A 166 12.26 -5.15 25.86
N TRP A 167 13.21 -4.75 25.00
CA TRP A 167 14.59 -4.52 25.43
C TRP A 167 14.66 -3.35 26.44
N TRP A 168 14.02 -2.22 26.16
CA TRP A 168 14.04 -1.06 27.06
C TRP A 168 13.43 -1.35 28.43
N ILE A 169 12.35 -2.14 28.48
CA ILE A 169 11.75 -2.62 29.74
C ILE A 169 12.72 -3.56 30.46
N GLY A 170 13.31 -4.50 29.72
CA GLY A 170 14.25 -5.47 30.26
C GLY A 170 15.49 -4.81 30.89
N GLU A 171 16.01 -3.75 30.28
CA GLU A 171 17.10 -2.91 30.80
C GLU A 171 16.63 -1.95 31.91
N GLY A 172 15.32 -1.73 32.04
CA GLY A 172 14.75 -0.86 33.06
C GLY A 172 14.88 0.62 32.74
N PHE A 173 15.09 0.97 31.46
CA PHE A 173 15.07 2.37 31.02
C PHE A 173 13.66 2.96 31.12
N VAL A 174 12.66 2.10 30.98
CA VAL A 174 11.24 2.41 31.06
C VAL A 174 10.56 1.40 31.97
N GLU A 175 9.54 1.85 32.70
CA GLU A 175 8.90 1.08 33.77
C GLU A 175 7.75 0.21 33.27
N SER A 176 7.22 0.50 32.08
CA SER A 176 6.08 -0.23 31.51
C SER A 176 6.09 -0.19 29.98
N ILE A 177 5.28 -1.05 29.35
CA ILE A 177 5.07 -1.06 27.89
C ILE A 177 4.53 0.29 27.40
N ASP A 178 3.66 0.95 28.16
CA ASP A 178 3.05 2.20 27.72
C ASP A 178 4.04 3.38 27.83
N ALA A 179 4.91 3.40 28.84
CA ALA A 179 6.04 4.32 28.88
C ALA A 179 7.02 4.08 27.71
N ALA A 180 7.29 2.81 27.37
CA ALA A 180 8.11 2.44 26.23
C ALA A 180 7.52 2.96 24.90
N LYS A 181 6.20 2.82 24.70
CA LYS A 181 5.51 3.34 23.51
C LYS A 181 5.62 4.85 23.39
N LYS A 182 5.54 5.59 24.51
CA LYS A 182 5.70 7.04 24.54
C LYS A 182 7.11 7.45 24.13
N CYS A 183 8.14 6.85 24.74
CA CYS A 183 9.54 7.10 24.37
C CYS A 183 9.80 6.78 22.88
N PHE A 184 9.24 5.68 22.37
CA PHE A 184 9.34 5.35 20.94
C PHE A 184 8.73 6.44 20.05
N GLY A 185 7.56 6.96 20.42
CA GLY A 185 6.90 8.05 19.68
C GLY A 185 7.73 9.33 19.66
N GLU A 186 8.33 9.70 20.79
CA GLU A 186 9.23 10.87 20.90
C GLU A 186 10.49 10.71 20.03
N LEU A 187 11.09 9.50 19.98
CA LEU A 187 12.24 9.23 19.11
C LEU A 187 11.90 9.26 17.61
N VAL A 188 10.68 8.86 17.23
CA VAL A 188 10.18 9.01 15.85
C VAL A 188 9.92 10.48 15.53
N TYR A 189 9.21 11.19 16.41
CA TYR A 189 8.89 12.62 16.24
C TYR A 189 10.16 13.48 16.16
N GLY A 190 11.17 13.17 16.96
CA GLY A 190 12.48 13.85 16.92
C GLY A 190 13.37 13.47 15.74
N GLY A 191 12.89 12.67 14.77
CA GLY A 191 13.63 12.33 13.55
C GLY A 191 14.78 11.34 13.71
N PHE A 192 15.00 10.80 14.92
CA PHE A 192 16.04 9.79 15.19
C PHE A 192 15.68 8.44 14.57
N LEU A 193 14.39 8.10 14.55
CA LEU A 193 13.84 6.88 13.97
C LEU A 193 12.94 7.19 12.77
N GLN A 194 13.22 6.57 11.63
CA GLN A 194 12.36 6.66 10.45
C GLN A 194 11.37 5.48 10.43
N PRO A 195 10.07 5.71 10.15
CA PRO A 195 9.12 4.64 9.88
C PRO A 195 9.60 3.79 8.69
N ALA A 196 9.67 2.49 8.88
CA ALA A 196 10.23 1.58 7.88
C ALA A 196 9.17 0.93 6.98
N LEU A 197 7.92 0.96 7.42
CA LEU A 197 6.77 0.42 6.74
C LEU A 197 5.56 1.31 7.06
N HIS A 198 5.13 2.12 6.09
CA HIS A 198 3.90 2.89 6.23
C HIS A 198 2.71 1.97 5.96
N ARG A 199 1.71 1.98 6.83
CA ARG A 199 0.45 1.26 6.63
C ARG A 199 -0.65 2.29 6.49
N GLU A 200 -1.23 2.45 5.31
CA GLU A 200 -2.25 3.50 5.07
C GLU A 200 -3.45 3.44 6.03
N HIS A 201 -3.77 2.26 6.57
CA HIS A 201 -4.86 2.04 7.53
C HIS A 201 -4.46 2.26 9.00
N CYS A 202 -3.18 2.55 9.28
CA CYS A 202 -2.67 2.68 10.64
C CYS A 202 -1.54 3.71 10.70
N ARG A 203 -1.83 4.86 11.32
CA ARG A 203 -0.85 5.91 11.61
C ARG A 203 0.20 5.48 12.65
N GLU A 204 0.07 4.31 13.27
CA GLU A 204 1.07 3.80 14.20
C GLU A 204 2.26 3.17 13.48
N VAL A 205 3.45 3.64 13.84
CA VAL A 205 4.70 3.05 13.38
C VAL A 205 4.93 1.71 14.08
N HIS A 206 4.91 0.62 13.31
CA HIS A 206 5.19 -0.73 13.81
C HIS A 206 6.61 -1.22 13.52
N TYR A 207 7.25 -0.65 12.51
CA TYR A 207 8.60 -0.95 12.07
C TYR A 207 9.36 0.35 11.88
N CYS A 208 10.61 0.39 12.31
CA CYS A 208 11.46 1.57 12.20
C CYS A 208 12.87 1.22 11.75
N ARG A 209 13.57 2.21 11.22
CA ARG A 209 15.02 2.19 10.98
C ARG A 209 15.64 3.37 11.73
N VAL A 210 16.91 3.24 12.09
CA VAL A 210 17.68 4.42 12.53
C VAL A 210 17.87 5.31 11.31
N ASN A 211 17.65 6.61 11.46
CA ASN A 211 17.91 7.56 10.38
C ASN A 211 19.41 7.46 9.98
N PRO A 212 19.75 7.21 8.70
CA PRO A 212 21.13 7.03 8.26
C PRO A 212 22.06 8.18 8.68
N SER A 213 21.57 9.42 8.62
CA SER A 213 22.32 10.62 9.02
C SER A 213 22.60 10.70 10.52
N VAL A 214 21.82 9.99 11.35
CA VAL A 214 21.96 9.94 12.81
C VAL A 214 22.91 8.80 13.23
N ARG A 215 23.04 7.75 12.42
CA ARG A 215 23.74 6.51 12.79
C ARG A 215 25.21 6.73 13.20
N PRO A 216 26.06 7.49 12.48
CA PRO A 216 27.46 7.68 12.90
C PRO A 216 27.56 8.35 14.27
N ARG A 217 26.80 9.44 14.48
CA ARG A 217 26.73 10.16 15.77
C ARG A 217 26.22 9.26 16.89
N LEU A 218 25.31 8.34 16.57
CA LEU A 218 24.79 7.36 17.52
C LEU A 218 25.86 6.31 17.92
N VAL A 219 26.66 5.82 16.97
CA VAL A 219 27.82 4.94 17.26
C VAL A 219 28.78 5.66 18.19
N ASP A 220 29.18 6.89 17.83
CA ASP A 220 30.15 7.68 18.59
C ASP A 220 29.64 7.94 20.00
N ALA A 221 28.37 8.30 20.16
CA ALA A 221 27.79 8.51 21.48
C ALA A 221 27.70 7.23 22.31
N ALA A 222 27.37 6.09 21.69
CA ALA A 222 27.37 4.79 22.37
C ALA A 222 28.79 4.39 22.81
N ARG A 223 29.79 4.65 21.96
CA ARG A 223 31.21 4.42 22.22
C ARG A 223 31.72 5.32 23.36
N ASN A 224 31.44 6.61 23.29
CA ASN A 224 31.86 7.62 24.28
C ASN A 224 31.18 7.40 25.64
N ALA A 225 29.92 6.96 25.65
CA ALA A 225 29.21 6.63 26.88
C ALA A 225 29.60 5.26 27.46
N GLY A 226 30.47 4.49 26.79
CA GLY A 226 30.79 3.10 27.16
C GLY A 226 29.57 2.19 27.14
N PHE A 227 28.52 2.55 26.39
CA PHE A 227 27.25 1.84 26.35
C PHE A 227 27.36 0.51 25.60
N LEU A 228 28.12 0.52 24.50
CA LEU A 228 28.56 -0.61 23.68
C LEU A 228 30.03 -0.39 23.29
N VAL A 229 30.74 -1.48 23.05
CA VAL A 229 32.10 -1.44 22.47
C VAL A 229 31.95 -1.76 20.98
N PHE A 230 32.74 -1.14 20.12
CA PHE A 230 32.69 -1.34 18.68
C PHE A 230 34.08 -1.71 18.13
N ASP A 231 34.14 -2.49 17.07
CA ASP A 231 35.38 -2.75 16.32
C ASP A 231 35.72 -1.60 15.33
N GLU A 232 36.71 -1.83 14.48
CA GLU A 232 37.16 -0.87 13.46
C GLU A 232 36.14 -0.67 12.33
N GLU A 233 35.18 -1.58 12.17
CA GLU A 233 34.10 -1.53 11.18
C GLU A 233 32.78 -1.01 11.80
N ASP A 234 32.85 -0.37 12.98
CA ASP A 234 31.71 0.12 13.75
C ASP A 234 30.67 -0.97 14.10
N ASN A 235 31.09 -2.24 14.12
CA ASN A 235 30.24 -3.33 14.57
C ASN A 235 30.33 -3.46 16.09
N PRO A 236 29.19 -3.62 16.79
CA PRO A 236 29.19 -3.78 18.24
C PRO A 236 29.86 -5.11 18.60
N VAL A 237 30.91 -5.03 19.42
CA VAL A 237 31.60 -6.15 20.05
C VAL A 237 31.17 -6.30 21.51
N GLN A 238 31.64 -7.35 22.16
CA GLN A 238 31.26 -7.67 23.54
C GLN A 238 31.76 -6.57 24.50
N SER A 239 30.84 -5.95 25.24
CA SER A 239 31.19 -5.08 26.38
C SER A 239 31.01 -5.84 27.69
N THR A 240 31.58 -5.31 28.78
CA THR A 240 31.43 -5.89 30.13
C THR A 240 29.96 -5.91 30.59
N ARG A 241 29.15 -4.93 30.15
CA ARG A 241 27.75 -4.77 30.57
C ARG A 241 26.72 -5.35 29.58
N ARG A 242 27.02 -5.35 28.27
CA ARG A 242 26.12 -5.80 27.21
C ARG A 242 26.86 -6.62 26.15
N ILE A 243 26.31 -7.78 25.85
CA ILE A 243 26.87 -8.70 24.86
C ILE A 243 25.89 -8.78 23.68
N CYS A 244 26.37 -8.39 22.50
CA CYS A 244 25.65 -8.56 21.24
C CYS A 244 26.21 -9.79 20.50
N LEU A 245 25.37 -10.80 20.26
CA LEU A 245 25.76 -12.04 19.59
C LEU A 245 25.66 -11.87 18.07
N ARG A 246 26.75 -12.13 17.35
CA ARG A 246 26.79 -12.01 15.88
C ARG A 246 27.28 -13.28 15.18
N GLY A 247 26.75 -13.53 13.99
CA GLY A 247 27.19 -14.61 13.10
C GLY A 247 28.43 -14.20 12.31
N ASN A 248 29.49 -15.01 12.36
CA ASN A 248 30.67 -14.81 11.51
C ASN A 248 30.31 -15.18 10.06
N GLU A 249 30.05 -14.19 9.21
CA GLU A 249 30.20 -14.41 7.77
C GLU A 249 31.71 -14.47 7.46
N ARG A 250 32.17 -15.67 7.09
CA ARG A 250 33.54 -16.01 6.65
C ARG A 250 34.64 -15.97 7.73
N ARG A 251 34.79 -17.09 8.44
CA ARG A 251 36.11 -17.72 8.54
C ARG A 251 36.05 -19.01 7.73
N HIS A 252 36.57 -18.96 6.51
CA HIS A 252 37.03 -20.18 5.87
C HIS A 252 38.03 -20.84 6.83
N GLU A 253 37.66 -21.98 7.39
CA GLU A 253 38.62 -22.99 7.78
C GLU A 253 39.41 -23.35 6.51
N VAL A 254 40.54 -22.68 6.30
CA VAL A 254 41.58 -23.24 5.45
C VAL A 254 42.37 -24.19 6.34
N ALA A 255 42.05 -25.46 6.21
CA ALA A 255 42.93 -26.53 6.60
C ALA A 255 44.30 -26.33 5.90
N GLY A 256 45.35 -26.26 6.70
CA GLY A 256 46.71 -26.65 6.32
C GLY A 256 47.51 -25.70 5.43
N VAL A 257 48.29 -24.80 6.02
CA VAL A 257 49.65 -24.49 5.55
C VAL A 257 50.56 -24.28 6.77
N ARG A 258 51.59 -25.12 6.88
CA ARG A 258 52.77 -24.89 7.72
C ARG A 258 53.60 -23.75 7.12
N GLY A 259 54.10 -22.87 7.98
CA GLY A 259 55.06 -21.81 7.66
C GLY A 259 54.67 -20.59 8.45
N GLY A 260 55.45 -20.03 9.36
CA GLY A 260 56.88 -20.02 9.56
C GLY A 260 57.10 -18.76 10.40
N ALA A 261 57.91 -18.87 11.45
CA ALA A 261 58.17 -17.76 12.35
C ALA A 261 58.63 -16.51 11.58
N ASN A 262 58.06 -15.35 11.90
CA ASN A 262 58.87 -14.14 11.91
C ASN A 262 58.33 -13.13 12.91
N GLU A 263 59.14 -12.94 13.95
CA GLU A 263 59.08 -11.82 14.85
C GLU A 263 59.39 -10.53 14.08
N THR A 264 58.56 -9.51 14.25
CA THR A 264 59.05 -8.13 14.13
C THR A 264 58.48 -7.29 15.26
N ARG A 265 59.42 -6.91 16.13
CA ARG A 265 59.31 -5.97 17.24
C ARG A 265 58.84 -4.58 16.76
N GLY A 266 58.10 -3.90 17.64
CA GLY A 266 58.28 -2.46 17.84
C GLY A 266 57.02 -1.61 17.86
N GLY A 267 56.43 -1.42 19.05
CA GLY A 267 55.35 -0.44 19.24
C GLY A 267 54.89 -0.35 20.69
N ARG A 268 55.69 0.28 21.55
CA ARG A 268 55.41 0.51 22.98
C ARG A 268 54.05 1.23 23.17
N ARG A 269 53.01 0.53 23.64
CA ARG A 269 51.88 1.16 24.34
C ARG A 269 52.06 0.96 25.85
N ARG A 270 52.24 2.09 26.54
CA ARG A 270 52.41 2.22 27.98
C ARG A 270 51.27 1.48 28.71
N ARG A 271 51.62 0.43 29.47
CA ARG A 271 50.81 -0.10 30.56
C ARG A 271 50.62 1.00 31.60
N ARG A 272 49.49 1.70 31.57
CA ARG A 272 48.99 2.39 32.76
C ARG A 272 48.43 1.30 33.68
N ARG A 273 49.14 1.06 34.79
CA ARG A 273 48.54 0.48 35.99
C ARG A 273 47.34 1.35 36.35
N ARG A 274 46.13 0.82 36.19
CA ARG A 274 44.94 1.34 36.87
C ARG A 274 44.76 0.50 38.12
N ASN A 275 44.48 1.19 39.22
CA ASN A 275 44.15 0.62 40.51
C ASN A 275 42.97 -0.35 40.35
N ASP A 276 43.09 -1.52 40.96
CA ASP A 276 42.13 -2.64 40.94
C ASP A 276 40.99 -2.45 41.97
N ASP A 277 40.44 -1.25 42.11
CA ASP A 277 39.26 -0.99 42.95
C ASP A 277 38.43 0.14 42.32
N ASP A 278 37.49 -0.23 41.43
CA ASP A 278 36.13 0.35 41.32
C ASP A 278 35.40 -0.12 40.04
N ASP A 279 34.23 -0.74 40.27
CA ASP A 279 33.17 -1.13 39.32
C ASP A 279 33.46 -2.29 38.35
N ASP A 280 33.52 -3.52 38.89
CA ASP A 280 33.37 -4.77 38.12
C ASP A 280 32.01 -4.76 37.39
N GLY A 281 32.01 -4.27 36.15
CA GLY A 281 30.85 -4.08 35.29
C GLY A 281 30.01 -5.35 35.15
N LYS A 282 28.97 -5.44 35.98
CA LYS A 282 28.01 -6.55 36.02
C LYS A 282 27.30 -6.71 34.68
N LEU A 283 27.41 -7.89 34.07
CA LEU A 283 26.73 -8.24 32.84
C LEU A 283 25.20 -8.11 33.01
N LEU A 284 24.58 -7.27 32.20
CA LEU A 284 23.16 -6.92 32.29
C LEU A 284 22.34 -7.50 31.13
N THR A 285 22.93 -7.56 29.94
CA THR A 285 22.20 -7.92 28.71
C THR A 285 23.00 -8.85 27.82
N ILE A 286 22.31 -9.89 27.34
CA ILE A 286 22.72 -10.68 26.18
C ILE A 286 21.62 -10.54 25.14
N TYR A 287 21.97 -10.06 23.95
CA TYR A 287 21.04 -9.83 22.86
C TYR A 287 21.56 -10.45 21.57
N ASN A 288 20.76 -11.30 20.92
CA ASN A 288 21.14 -11.94 19.67
C ASN A 288 20.82 -11.03 18.48
N ILE A 289 21.85 -10.59 17.77
CA ILE A 289 21.72 -9.80 16.55
C ILE A 289 21.65 -10.76 15.35
N ASN A 290 22.61 -11.62 15.10
CA ASN A 290 22.53 -12.49 13.91
C ASN A 290 23.29 -13.80 14.05
N GLN A 291 23.49 -14.27 15.29
CA GLN A 291 24.14 -15.54 15.52
C GLN A 291 23.12 -16.68 15.35
N GLN A 292 23.36 -17.53 14.33
CA GLN A 292 22.54 -18.72 14.06
C GLN A 292 22.78 -19.80 15.12
N TYR A 293 24.04 -20.13 15.43
CA TYR A 293 24.38 -21.13 16.44
C TYR A 293 24.83 -20.46 17.73
N VAL A 294 23.91 -20.32 18.69
CA VAL A 294 24.18 -19.63 19.95
C VAL A 294 24.91 -20.58 20.92
N ARG A 295 26.14 -20.21 21.29
CA ARG A 295 27.03 -20.93 22.22
C ARG A 295 27.30 -20.07 23.45
N LEU A 296 26.47 -20.23 24.49
CA LEU A 296 26.61 -19.44 25.73
C LEU A 296 27.73 -19.96 26.66
N ASP A 297 28.28 -21.14 26.39
CA ASP A 297 29.50 -21.66 27.05
C ASP A 297 30.74 -20.80 26.77
N ARG A 298 30.76 -20.10 25.62
CA ARG A 298 31.84 -19.18 25.23
C ARG A 298 31.56 -17.73 25.63
N VAL A 299 30.38 -17.44 26.15
CA VAL A 299 29.94 -16.09 26.56
C VAL A 299 30.24 -15.90 28.04
N GLY A 300 31.52 -15.67 28.34
CA GLY A 300 32.00 -15.24 29.67
C GLY A 300 32.11 -16.37 30.73
N GLY A 301 33.25 -16.42 31.43
CA GLY A 301 33.47 -17.32 32.56
C GLY A 301 32.50 -17.08 33.74
N LYS A 302 32.30 -18.09 34.60
CA LYS A 302 31.49 -18.02 35.84
C LYS A 302 31.85 -16.79 36.71
N PRO A 303 30.94 -16.23 37.55
CA PRO A 303 29.49 -16.16 37.54
C PRO A 303 29.04 -14.67 37.49
N ALA A 304 29.23 -13.99 36.37
CA ALA A 304 28.70 -12.63 36.16
C ALA A 304 27.18 -12.59 35.87
N THR A 305 26.50 -13.74 35.97
CA THR A 305 25.13 -13.94 35.47
C THR A 305 24.02 -13.55 36.46
N LYS A 306 24.31 -13.32 37.75
CA LYS A 306 23.28 -12.95 38.75
C LYS A 306 22.58 -11.62 38.44
N SER A 307 23.25 -10.70 37.75
CA SER A 307 22.75 -9.37 37.40
C SER A 307 22.01 -9.31 36.07
N LEU A 308 21.93 -10.42 35.33
CA LEU A 308 21.35 -10.42 33.98
C LEU A 308 19.87 -10.05 34.04
N ALA A 309 19.50 -9.00 33.31
CA ALA A 309 18.13 -8.49 33.21
C ALA A 309 17.50 -8.74 31.84
N VAL A 310 18.32 -8.88 30.78
CA VAL A 310 17.87 -9.18 29.42
C VAL A 310 18.58 -10.39 28.85
N LEU A 311 17.78 -11.36 28.39
CA LEU A 311 18.24 -12.51 27.62
C LEU A 311 17.37 -12.67 26.38
N GLN A 312 17.80 -12.08 25.28
CA GLN A 312 17.17 -12.22 23.97
C GLN A 312 18.09 -13.11 23.14
N LEU A 313 17.67 -14.36 22.87
CA LEU A 313 18.44 -15.33 22.09
C LEU A 313 17.80 -15.64 20.74
N GLY A 314 16.50 -15.36 20.59
CA GLY A 314 15.73 -15.65 19.40
C GLY A 314 15.99 -14.71 18.21
N ARG A 315 15.17 -14.82 17.17
CA ARG A 315 15.27 -13.99 15.96
C ARG A 315 14.66 -12.60 16.18
N TRP A 316 15.45 -11.54 15.99
CA TRP A 316 14.89 -10.18 15.85
C TRP A 316 14.45 -9.88 14.41
N ARG A 317 15.18 -10.38 13.41
CA ARG A 317 14.82 -10.33 11.99
C ARG A 317 13.47 -11.03 11.74
N THR A 318 12.72 -10.52 10.78
CA THR A 318 11.41 -11.07 10.38
C THR A 318 11.48 -12.00 9.17
N SER A 319 12.60 -12.04 8.44
CA SER A 319 12.76 -12.92 7.27
C SER A 319 12.83 -14.39 7.71
N VAL A 320 11.98 -15.22 7.12
CA VAL A 320 11.83 -16.64 7.45
C VAL A 320 12.85 -17.51 6.71
N LYS A 321 13.34 -17.03 5.54
CA LYS A 321 14.01 -17.89 4.55
C LYS A 321 15.41 -18.38 4.94
N GLU A 322 16.10 -17.77 5.90
CA GLU A 322 17.56 -17.96 5.97
C GLU A 322 18.19 -18.14 7.37
N HIS A 323 17.44 -18.08 8.48
CA HIS A 323 18.07 -17.95 9.81
C HIS A 323 17.44 -18.84 10.88
N HIS A 324 17.66 -20.15 10.84
CA HIS A 324 17.39 -21.00 12.01
C HIS A 324 18.34 -20.65 13.16
N VAL A 325 17.78 -20.48 14.36
CA VAL A 325 18.59 -20.28 15.57
C VAL A 325 18.58 -21.57 16.37
N GLU A 326 19.76 -22.14 16.55
CA GLU A 326 19.97 -23.37 17.31
C GLU A 326 20.81 -23.08 18.55
N LEU A 327 20.40 -23.67 19.67
CA LEU A 327 21.20 -23.68 20.90
C LEU A 327 22.07 -24.92 20.93
N ALA A 328 23.38 -24.75 20.72
CA ALA A 328 24.34 -25.83 20.93
C ALA A 328 24.36 -26.16 22.45
N ALA A 329 23.89 -27.35 22.82
CA ALA A 329 23.67 -27.80 24.21
C ALA A 329 22.55 -27.04 24.97
N GLY A 330 21.38 -26.87 24.36
CA GLY A 330 20.28 -26.01 24.83
C GLY A 330 19.74 -26.23 26.25
N ALA A 331 19.69 -27.48 26.75
CA ALA A 331 19.11 -27.75 28.08
C ALA A 331 19.91 -27.13 29.24
N ASP A 332 21.24 -27.19 29.19
CA ASP A 332 22.08 -26.69 30.30
C ASP A 332 22.26 -25.18 30.28
N VAL A 333 22.15 -24.58 29.09
CA VAL A 333 22.17 -23.13 28.90
C VAL A 333 20.89 -22.50 29.46
N LEU A 334 19.73 -23.08 29.16
CA LEU A 334 18.45 -22.65 29.69
C LEU A 334 18.39 -22.81 31.20
N LYS A 335 18.87 -23.94 31.76
CA LYS A 335 18.99 -24.12 33.22
C LYS A 335 19.76 -22.97 33.88
N ARG A 336 20.88 -22.52 33.30
CA ARG A 336 21.65 -21.38 33.82
C ARG A 336 20.90 -20.06 33.70
N ALA A 337 20.23 -19.81 32.58
CA ALA A 337 19.41 -18.61 32.39
C ALA A 337 18.29 -18.49 33.44
N PHE A 338 17.65 -19.61 33.79
CA PHE A 338 16.60 -19.66 34.81
C PHE A 338 17.11 -19.51 36.26
N MET A 339 18.42 -19.44 36.48
CA MET A 339 19.01 -19.06 37.77
C MET A 339 19.14 -17.53 37.94
N CYS A 340 18.96 -16.75 36.87
CA CYS A 340 19.14 -15.30 36.88
C CYS A 340 17.87 -14.59 37.39
N LYS A 341 17.71 -14.51 38.71
CA LYS A 341 16.47 -14.00 39.35
C LYS A 341 16.07 -12.56 38.97
N ASN A 342 17.01 -11.75 38.48
CA ASN A 342 16.78 -10.37 38.06
C ASN A 342 16.31 -10.23 36.60
N LEU A 343 16.08 -11.35 35.91
CA LEU A 343 15.69 -11.35 34.50
C LEU A 343 14.30 -10.73 34.33
N ARG A 344 14.21 -9.67 33.52
CA ARG A 344 12.97 -8.93 33.20
C ARG A 344 12.47 -9.23 31.79
N TYR A 345 13.36 -9.53 30.85
CA TYR A 345 13.01 -9.91 29.47
C TYR A 345 13.73 -11.20 29.06
N LEU A 346 12.93 -12.21 28.72
CA LEU A 346 13.38 -13.47 28.14
C LEU A 346 12.73 -13.69 26.78
N SER A 347 13.53 -13.88 25.73
CA SER A 347 13.03 -14.28 24.41
C SER A 347 13.83 -15.43 23.82
N LEU A 348 13.10 -16.50 23.50
CA LEU A 348 13.58 -17.69 22.80
C LEU A 348 12.91 -17.81 21.42
N ARG A 349 12.38 -16.71 20.90
CA ARG A 349 11.60 -16.67 19.67
C ARG A 349 12.30 -17.37 18.50
N GLY A 350 11.63 -18.34 17.88
CA GLY A 350 12.12 -19.04 16.69
C GLY A 350 13.32 -19.97 16.92
N ILE A 351 13.58 -20.34 18.18
CA ILE A 351 14.59 -21.34 18.55
C ILE A 351 13.98 -22.74 18.44
N SER A 352 14.68 -23.64 17.76
CA SER A 352 14.32 -25.05 17.66
C SER A 352 14.85 -25.87 18.85
N LEU A 353 14.36 -27.12 19.00
CA LEU A 353 14.82 -28.10 19.99
C LEU A 353 14.53 -27.80 21.48
N ILE A 354 13.65 -26.84 21.77
CA ILE A 354 13.14 -26.63 23.14
C ILE A 354 11.79 -27.34 23.26
N GLU A 355 11.79 -28.54 23.81
CA GLU A 355 10.59 -29.37 23.99
C GLU A 355 9.73 -28.91 25.17
N SER A 356 10.37 -28.49 26.26
CA SER A 356 9.73 -27.99 27.47
C SER A 356 10.60 -26.94 28.17
N LEU A 357 9.97 -26.06 28.94
CA LEU A 357 10.68 -25.19 29.88
C LEU A 357 10.78 -25.91 31.24
N PRO A 358 11.90 -25.79 31.96
CA PRO A 358 12.06 -26.38 33.28
C PRO A 358 11.27 -25.61 34.36
N GLU A 359 10.87 -26.31 35.42
CA GLU A 359 10.14 -25.74 36.57
C GLU A 359 10.88 -24.59 37.29
N SER A 360 12.19 -24.47 37.07
CA SER A 360 12.98 -23.35 37.57
C SER A 360 12.55 -21.99 37.01
N ILE A 361 11.75 -21.94 35.93
CA ILE A 361 11.26 -20.68 35.36
C ILE A 361 10.47 -19.86 36.39
N GLY A 362 9.73 -20.51 37.31
CA GLY A 362 9.00 -19.81 38.38
C GLY A 362 9.89 -19.04 39.38
N ASN A 363 11.21 -19.24 39.34
CA ASN A 363 12.15 -18.43 40.13
C ASN A 363 12.34 -17.02 39.58
N LEU A 364 11.96 -16.76 38.32
CA LEU A 364 12.15 -15.48 37.64
C LEU A 364 11.02 -14.49 38.00
N ARG A 365 10.89 -14.14 39.29
CA ARG A 365 9.79 -13.30 39.79
C ARG A 365 9.78 -11.87 39.26
N GLU A 366 10.92 -11.41 38.73
CA GLU A 366 11.09 -10.10 38.10
C GLU A 366 10.74 -10.11 36.60
N LEU A 367 10.42 -11.27 36.02
CA LEU A 367 10.17 -11.39 34.58
C LEU A 367 8.90 -10.64 34.19
N VAL A 368 9.04 -9.67 33.28
CA VAL A 368 7.95 -8.84 32.75
C VAL A 368 7.50 -9.34 31.37
N VAL A 369 8.46 -9.82 30.56
CA VAL A 369 8.22 -10.25 29.18
C VAL A 369 8.80 -11.64 28.93
N LEU A 370 7.96 -12.57 28.49
CA LEU A 370 8.32 -13.91 28.01
C LEU A 370 7.87 -14.12 26.55
N ASP A 371 8.82 -14.12 25.61
CA ASP A 371 8.54 -14.29 24.17
C ASP A 371 9.11 -15.62 23.65
N LEU A 372 8.21 -16.60 23.49
CA LEU A 372 8.47 -17.97 23.05
C LEU A 372 7.86 -18.23 21.67
N ARG A 373 7.44 -17.20 20.94
CA ARG A 373 6.79 -17.35 19.64
C ARG A 373 7.63 -18.21 18.69
N ALA A 374 6.96 -19.11 17.95
CA ALA A 374 7.60 -19.99 16.97
C ALA A 374 8.69 -20.91 17.56
N CYS A 375 8.57 -21.29 18.84
CA CYS A 375 9.32 -22.43 19.38
C CYS A 375 8.63 -23.71 18.92
N HIS A 376 8.93 -24.16 17.69
CA HIS A 376 8.16 -25.20 16.99
C HIS A 376 8.15 -26.58 17.66
N ASN A 377 9.00 -26.84 18.66
CA ASN A 377 9.01 -28.11 19.39
C ASN A 377 8.45 -27.97 20.81
N LEU A 378 8.03 -26.78 21.23
CA LEU A 378 7.55 -26.56 22.60
C LEU A 378 6.15 -27.16 22.75
N GLU A 379 6.04 -28.26 23.49
CA GLU A 379 4.81 -29.03 23.68
C GLU A 379 4.09 -28.69 24.97
N ASN A 380 4.83 -28.30 26.02
CA ASN A 380 4.27 -28.06 27.34
C ASN A 380 4.90 -26.84 28.03
N LEU A 381 4.09 -26.12 28.81
CA LEU A 381 4.53 -25.09 29.76
C LEU A 381 4.48 -25.67 31.19
N PRO A 382 5.51 -25.44 32.03
CA PRO A 382 5.53 -25.93 33.41
C PRO A 382 4.54 -25.16 34.31
N ALA A 383 4.06 -25.81 35.38
CA ALA A 383 3.10 -25.23 36.33
C ALA A 383 3.65 -23.97 37.01
N SER A 384 4.97 -23.95 37.28
CA SER A 384 5.67 -22.79 37.85
C SER A 384 5.61 -21.51 37.02
N VAL A 385 5.15 -21.52 35.76
CA VAL A 385 4.84 -20.29 35.01
C VAL A 385 3.87 -19.40 35.78
N GLY A 386 2.93 -19.97 36.54
CA GLY A 386 2.00 -19.21 37.38
C GLY A 386 2.65 -18.43 38.52
N ALA A 387 3.93 -18.71 38.85
CA ALA A 387 4.67 -17.99 39.89
C ALA A 387 5.29 -16.67 39.40
N LEU A 388 5.20 -16.35 38.09
CA LEU A 388 5.76 -15.16 37.49
C LEU A 388 4.93 -13.90 37.78
N SER A 389 4.95 -13.44 39.03
CA SER A 389 4.04 -12.40 39.55
C SER A 389 4.12 -11.03 38.86
N ARG A 390 5.21 -10.72 38.15
CA ARG A 390 5.38 -9.45 37.41
C ARG A 390 5.17 -9.58 35.89
N LEU A 391 4.79 -10.76 35.41
CA LEU A 391 4.66 -11.01 33.99
C LEU A 391 3.49 -10.23 33.40
N GLU A 392 3.79 -9.31 32.48
CA GLU A 392 2.81 -8.49 31.77
C GLU A 392 2.55 -9.02 30.36
N TYR A 393 3.54 -9.71 29.77
CA TYR A 393 3.50 -10.16 28.38
C TYR A 393 3.99 -11.60 28.23
N ILE A 394 3.16 -12.46 27.64
CA ILE A 394 3.54 -13.79 27.19
C ILE A 394 3.08 -14.07 25.75
N ASP A 395 3.98 -14.62 24.94
CA ASP A 395 3.68 -15.02 23.56
C ASP A 395 4.23 -16.42 23.30
N VAL A 396 3.31 -17.39 23.24
CA VAL A 396 3.55 -18.80 22.90
C VAL A 396 2.87 -19.17 21.57
N SER A 397 2.59 -18.16 20.73
CA SER A 397 2.02 -18.40 19.40
C SER A 397 2.94 -19.28 18.55
N GLU A 398 2.37 -20.10 17.67
CA GLU A 398 3.13 -20.95 16.74
C GLU A 398 4.04 -21.99 17.45
N CYS A 399 3.64 -22.40 18.67
CA CYS A 399 4.20 -23.56 19.39
C CYS A 399 3.26 -24.77 19.23
N LEU A 400 3.72 -25.96 19.63
CA LEU A 400 2.94 -27.21 19.59
C LEU A 400 2.25 -27.51 20.93
N LEU A 401 1.78 -26.46 21.63
CA LEU A 401 1.13 -26.63 22.93
C LEU A 401 -0.24 -27.33 22.76
N ASP A 402 -0.47 -28.38 23.56
CA ASP A 402 -1.75 -29.08 23.61
C ASP A 402 -2.73 -28.49 24.65
N ALA A 403 -2.20 -27.90 25.72
CA ALA A 403 -2.98 -27.36 26.82
C ALA A 403 -2.24 -26.21 27.54
N MET A 404 -3.01 -25.41 28.29
CA MET A 404 -2.49 -24.36 29.15
C MET A 404 -2.40 -24.85 30.61
N PRO A 405 -1.29 -24.60 31.35
CA PRO A 405 -1.17 -25.01 32.75
C PRO A 405 -2.21 -24.29 33.62
N GLU A 406 -2.80 -24.99 34.60
CA GLU A 406 -3.86 -24.44 35.48
C GLU A 406 -3.43 -23.14 36.15
N GLU A 407 -2.18 -23.09 36.59
CA GLU A 407 -1.58 -21.99 37.34
C GLU A 407 -1.42 -20.70 36.50
N LEU A 408 -1.65 -20.74 35.19
CA LEU A 408 -1.65 -19.54 34.34
C LEU A 408 -2.66 -18.49 34.85
N ARG A 409 -3.76 -18.93 35.48
CA ARG A 409 -4.76 -18.04 36.09
C ARG A 409 -4.23 -17.18 37.22
N CYS A 410 -3.09 -17.56 37.83
CA CYS A 410 -2.47 -16.83 38.94
C CYS A 410 -1.75 -15.55 38.50
N LEU A 411 -1.58 -15.32 37.18
CA LEU A 411 -0.86 -14.19 36.62
C LEU A 411 -1.68 -12.88 36.63
N SER A 412 -1.89 -12.30 37.81
CA SER A 412 -2.75 -11.12 38.00
C SER A 412 -2.30 -9.84 37.27
N ASN A 413 -1.01 -9.73 36.92
CA ASN A 413 -0.44 -8.59 36.18
C ASN A 413 -0.44 -8.78 34.66
N LEU A 414 -0.86 -9.94 34.15
CA LEU A 414 -0.76 -10.23 32.73
C LEU A 414 -1.70 -9.35 31.91
N GLU A 415 -1.14 -8.66 30.93
CA GLU A 415 -1.88 -7.76 30.04
C GLU A 415 -2.06 -8.35 28.64
N VAL A 416 -1.08 -9.11 28.17
CA VAL A 416 -1.04 -9.69 26.83
C VAL A 416 -0.73 -11.17 26.89
N LEU A 417 -1.68 -11.99 26.45
CA LEU A 417 -1.56 -13.43 26.32
C LEU A 417 -1.76 -13.82 24.86
N LYS A 418 -0.75 -14.42 24.23
CA LYS A 418 -0.87 -14.90 22.85
C LYS A 418 -0.48 -16.37 22.72
N GLY A 419 -1.24 -17.08 21.91
CA GLY A 419 -1.09 -18.52 21.72
C GLY A 419 -1.88 -19.35 22.73
N PHE A 420 -2.91 -18.78 23.39
CA PHE A 420 -3.78 -19.53 24.30
C PHE A 420 -4.46 -20.68 23.55
N VAL A 421 -4.37 -21.90 24.07
CA VAL A 421 -4.90 -23.09 23.41
C VAL A 421 -6.16 -23.52 24.12
N VAL A 422 -7.24 -23.62 23.36
CA VAL A 422 -8.52 -24.15 23.84
C VAL A 422 -8.42 -25.68 23.83
N GLY A 423 -8.14 -26.26 24.98
CA GLY A 423 -7.79 -27.69 25.16
C GLY A 423 -9.00 -28.64 25.19
N ARG A 424 -8.73 -29.96 25.19
CA ARG A 424 -9.75 -31.01 25.43
C ARG A 424 -10.03 -31.17 26.92
N ALA A 425 -11.29 -31.37 27.29
CA ALA A 425 -11.70 -31.79 28.65
C ALA A 425 -11.17 -33.19 29.06
N GLN A 426 -10.55 -33.95 28.14
CA GLN A 426 -10.16 -35.36 28.32
C GLN A 426 -8.67 -35.58 28.67
N SER A 427 -7.93 -34.52 28.99
CA SER A 427 -6.56 -34.64 29.55
C SER A 427 -6.61 -35.11 31.01
N LYS A 428 -5.59 -35.87 31.46
CA LYS A 428 -5.42 -36.24 32.88
C LYS A 428 -5.13 -35.04 33.80
N VAL A 429 -4.83 -33.88 33.23
CA VAL A 429 -4.49 -32.62 33.93
C VAL A 429 -5.57 -31.59 33.63
N ASN A 430 -6.08 -30.92 34.66
CA ASN A 430 -7.07 -29.85 34.52
C ASN A 430 -6.39 -28.60 33.93
N PRO A 431 -6.63 -28.21 32.68
CA PRO A 431 -5.95 -27.08 32.08
C PRO A 431 -6.61 -25.75 32.47
N CYS A 432 -5.87 -24.64 32.36
CA CYS A 432 -6.45 -23.31 32.44
C CYS A 432 -7.41 -23.10 31.25
N ARG A 433 -8.66 -22.71 31.54
CA ARG A 433 -9.75 -22.55 30.58
C ARG A 433 -10.07 -21.07 30.34
N LEU A 434 -10.90 -20.78 29.34
CA LEU A 434 -11.34 -19.40 29.08
C LEU A 434 -12.09 -18.76 30.26
N ALA A 435 -12.81 -19.56 31.06
CA ALA A 435 -13.48 -19.10 32.27
C ALA A 435 -12.48 -18.57 33.32
N ASP A 436 -11.30 -19.19 33.43
CA ASP A 436 -10.25 -18.74 34.35
C ASP A 436 -9.69 -17.36 33.93
N LEU A 437 -9.64 -17.08 32.62
CA LEU A 437 -9.15 -15.80 32.10
C LEU A 437 -10.07 -14.62 32.46
N ALA A 438 -11.36 -14.87 32.69
CA ALA A 438 -12.31 -13.84 33.10
C ALA A 438 -11.94 -13.22 34.46
N SER A 439 -11.25 -13.99 35.32
CA SER A 439 -10.77 -13.52 36.63
C SER A 439 -9.53 -12.62 36.56
N MET A 440 -8.90 -12.49 35.38
CA MET A 440 -7.64 -11.76 35.22
C MET A 440 -7.89 -10.26 35.04
N PRO A 441 -7.51 -9.40 36.01
CA PRO A 441 -7.97 -8.01 36.06
C PRO A 441 -7.30 -7.08 35.04
N ARG A 442 -6.14 -7.46 34.49
CA ARG A 442 -5.36 -6.61 33.57
C ARG A 442 -5.32 -7.12 32.13
N LEU A 443 -5.88 -8.30 31.87
CA LEU A 443 -5.80 -8.94 30.56
C LEU A 443 -6.57 -8.14 29.51
N ARG A 444 -5.83 -7.41 28.66
CA ARG A 444 -6.38 -6.52 27.63
C ARG A 444 -6.25 -7.07 26.22
N LYS A 445 -5.37 -8.04 26.00
CA LYS A 445 -5.14 -8.65 24.69
C LYS A 445 -4.96 -10.16 24.74
N LEU A 446 -5.78 -10.86 23.96
CA LEU A 446 -5.80 -12.31 23.87
C LEU A 446 -5.68 -12.74 22.40
N LYS A 447 -4.71 -13.61 22.08
CA LYS A 447 -4.71 -14.41 20.85
C LYS A 447 -4.89 -15.87 21.24
N LEU A 448 -6.01 -16.47 20.88
CA LEU A 448 -6.32 -17.87 21.12
C LEU A 448 -6.33 -18.68 19.83
N CYS A 449 -6.00 -19.96 19.94
CA CYS A 449 -5.97 -20.95 18.87
C CYS A 449 -6.84 -22.13 19.25
N THR A 450 -7.73 -22.56 18.35
CA THR A 450 -8.47 -23.82 18.51
C THR A 450 -7.64 -24.95 17.87
N GLY A 451 -7.22 -25.94 18.69
CA GLY A 451 -6.29 -26.99 18.26
C GLY A 451 -6.90 -27.97 17.23
N LYS A 452 -6.04 -28.81 16.62
CA LYS A 452 -6.43 -29.77 15.55
C LYS A 452 -7.48 -30.80 15.97
N HIS A 453 -7.59 -31.06 17.28
CA HIS A 453 -8.49 -32.04 17.88
C HIS A 453 -9.57 -31.41 18.78
N CYS A 454 -9.72 -30.09 18.75
CA CYS A 454 -10.73 -29.37 19.50
C CYS A 454 -12.11 -29.67 18.91
N THR A 455 -12.87 -30.54 19.56
CA THR A 455 -14.31 -30.64 19.34
C THR A 455 -14.96 -29.53 20.18
N VAL A 456 -15.09 -28.33 19.61
CA VAL A 456 -15.97 -27.27 20.17
C VAL A 456 -17.43 -27.76 20.22
N ALA A 457 -17.74 -28.88 19.58
CA ALA A 457 -18.96 -29.65 19.76
C ALA A 457 -19.00 -30.28 21.18
N GLY A 458 -19.51 -29.52 22.15
CA GLY A 458 -19.89 -30.01 23.48
C GLY A 458 -19.86 -28.95 24.58
N ASP A 459 -18.76 -28.21 24.72
CA ASP A 459 -18.43 -27.52 25.99
C ASP A 459 -18.61 -26.00 26.02
N ASP A 460 -19.11 -25.38 24.95
CA ASP A 460 -19.53 -23.96 24.96
C ASP A 460 -18.45 -22.96 25.44
N GLU A 461 -17.18 -23.36 25.42
CA GLU A 461 -16.08 -22.69 26.13
C GLU A 461 -15.89 -21.23 25.66
N LEU A 462 -16.13 -20.98 24.37
CA LEU A 462 -16.04 -19.66 23.77
C LEU A 462 -17.08 -18.66 24.31
N ARG A 463 -18.17 -19.09 24.96
CA ARG A 463 -19.13 -18.17 25.61
C ARG A 463 -18.52 -17.45 26.81
N HIS A 464 -17.52 -18.03 27.47
CA HIS A 464 -16.82 -17.39 28.59
C HIS A 464 -16.00 -16.16 28.17
N LEU A 465 -15.79 -15.95 26.87
CA LEU A 465 -15.16 -14.72 26.36
C LEU A 465 -15.96 -13.47 26.73
N GLU A 466 -17.28 -13.57 26.85
CA GLU A 466 -18.16 -12.47 27.26
C GLU A 466 -17.78 -11.91 28.64
N GLN A 467 -17.34 -12.78 29.54
CA GLN A 467 -16.97 -12.46 30.93
C GLN A 467 -15.60 -11.79 31.05
N CYS A 468 -14.82 -11.73 29.97
CA CYS A 468 -13.50 -11.10 29.95
C CYS A 468 -13.62 -9.56 29.80
N GLU A 469 -14.14 -8.88 30.84
CA GLU A 469 -14.56 -7.47 30.76
C GLU A 469 -13.45 -6.47 30.42
N ASN A 470 -12.18 -6.80 30.68
CA ASN A 470 -11.04 -5.92 30.42
C ASN A 470 -10.43 -6.12 29.02
N LEU A 471 -10.92 -7.09 28.26
CA LEU A 471 -10.36 -7.46 26.98
C LEU A 471 -10.70 -6.41 25.91
N ARG A 472 -9.66 -5.83 25.30
CA ARG A 472 -9.77 -4.80 24.24
C ARG A 472 -9.41 -5.32 22.87
N SER A 473 -8.56 -6.34 22.77
CA SER A 473 -8.14 -6.93 21.51
C SER A 473 -8.19 -8.46 21.59
N LEU A 474 -9.00 -9.06 20.73
CA LEU A 474 -9.17 -10.50 20.63
C LEU A 474 -8.76 -10.97 19.24
N THR A 475 -7.95 -12.02 19.18
CA THR A 475 -7.64 -12.76 17.96
C THR A 475 -8.03 -14.21 18.16
N ILE A 476 -8.85 -14.74 17.26
CA ILE A 476 -9.24 -16.15 17.25
C ILE A 476 -8.70 -16.79 15.98
N VAL A 477 -7.89 -17.83 16.16
CA VAL A 477 -7.32 -18.62 15.07
C VAL A 477 -7.94 -20.01 15.07
N TRP A 478 -8.51 -20.42 13.95
CA TRP A 478 -9.07 -21.76 13.79
C TRP A 478 -8.08 -22.75 13.16
N GLY A 479 -7.95 -23.93 13.76
CA GLY A 479 -7.22 -25.07 13.20
C GLY A 479 -8.09 -25.94 12.27
N THR A 480 -7.86 -27.25 12.27
CA THR A 480 -8.68 -28.22 11.52
C THR A 480 -10.03 -28.44 12.21
N PHE A 481 -11.11 -28.10 11.53
CA PHE A 481 -12.40 -27.87 12.15
C PHE A 481 -13.47 -28.93 11.82
N LYS A 482 -14.28 -29.35 12.81
CA LYS A 482 -15.38 -30.32 12.65
C LYS A 482 -16.81 -29.76 12.87
N GLY A 483 -16.98 -28.46 13.17
CA GLY A 483 -18.29 -27.83 13.35
C GLY A 483 -18.37 -26.93 14.61
N VAL A 484 -18.99 -25.74 14.49
CA VAL A 484 -19.32 -24.86 15.62
C VAL A 484 -20.83 -25.02 15.80
N THR A 485 -21.27 -25.32 17.01
CA THR A 485 -22.70 -25.44 17.33
C THR A 485 -23.30 -24.23 18.06
N SER A 486 -22.46 -23.30 18.57
CA SER A 486 -22.88 -22.14 19.38
C SER A 486 -22.39 -20.80 18.83
N MET A 487 -23.20 -19.76 19.00
CA MET A 487 -22.82 -18.35 18.78
C MET A 487 -21.76 -17.90 19.80
N ILE A 488 -20.80 -17.06 19.38
CA ILE A 488 -19.85 -16.40 20.30
C ILE A 488 -20.46 -15.09 20.79
N ALA A 489 -20.50 -14.93 22.12
CA ALA A 489 -20.68 -13.64 22.77
C ALA A 489 -19.31 -12.96 22.99
N LEU A 490 -19.17 -11.71 22.53
CA LEU A 490 -17.95 -10.94 22.66
C LEU A 490 -17.96 -10.12 23.95
N PRO A 491 -16.78 -9.84 24.56
CA PRO A 491 -16.72 -8.95 25.71
C PRO A 491 -17.09 -7.50 25.35
N ALA A 492 -17.80 -6.82 26.26
CA ALA A 492 -18.41 -5.51 26.00
C ALA A 492 -17.42 -4.37 25.67
N LYS A 493 -16.21 -4.41 26.24
CA LYS A 493 -15.15 -3.41 26.01
C LYS A 493 -14.21 -3.76 24.84
N LEU A 494 -14.55 -4.77 24.04
CA LEU A 494 -13.71 -5.22 22.95
C LEU A 494 -13.65 -4.17 21.84
N GLU A 495 -12.47 -3.60 21.59
CA GLU A 495 -12.22 -2.57 20.57
C GLU A 495 -11.79 -3.17 19.23
N LYS A 496 -11.14 -4.34 19.25
CA LYS A 496 -10.63 -5.03 18.08
C LYS A 496 -10.91 -6.54 18.12
N LEU A 497 -11.46 -7.05 17.02
CA LEU A 497 -11.64 -8.47 16.75
C LEU A 497 -10.88 -8.87 15.48
N ASP A 498 -10.15 -9.99 15.56
CA ASP A 498 -9.33 -10.52 14.47
C ASP A 498 -9.59 -12.03 14.31
N LEU A 499 -10.24 -12.41 13.23
CA LEU A 499 -10.71 -13.76 12.95
C LEU A 499 -9.85 -14.38 11.86
N GLN A 500 -9.25 -15.54 12.12
CA GLN A 500 -8.29 -16.17 11.21
C GLN A 500 -8.65 -17.62 10.91
N ARG A 501 -8.74 -17.96 9.62
CA ARG A 501 -9.15 -19.29 9.12
C ARG A 501 -10.57 -19.65 9.53
N THR A 502 -11.49 -18.68 9.47
CA THR A 502 -12.89 -18.88 9.88
C THR A 502 -13.52 -20.07 9.16
N PRO A 503 -14.04 -21.08 9.88
CA PRO A 503 -14.53 -22.30 9.23
C PRO A 503 -15.95 -22.18 8.65
N MET A 504 -16.66 -21.09 8.92
CA MET A 504 -18.08 -20.91 8.60
C MET A 504 -18.27 -20.16 7.28
N ASP A 505 -19.39 -20.44 6.60
CA ASP A 505 -19.75 -19.77 5.35
C ASP A 505 -20.37 -18.38 5.58
N VAL A 506 -21.07 -18.14 6.70
CA VAL A 506 -21.76 -16.86 6.99
C VAL A 506 -21.35 -16.29 8.35
N LEU A 507 -20.87 -15.04 8.38
CA LEU A 507 -20.32 -14.42 9.59
C LEU A 507 -21.37 -14.22 10.70
N LEU A 508 -22.55 -13.71 10.34
CA LEU A 508 -23.61 -13.35 11.30
C LEU A 508 -24.26 -14.57 11.98
N GLN A 509 -24.11 -15.77 11.41
CA GLN A 509 -24.58 -16.99 12.08
C GLN A 509 -23.77 -17.29 13.35
N PHE A 510 -22.59 -16.70 13.48
CA PHE A 510 -21.63 -17.03 14.52
C PHE A 510 -21.34 -15.90 15.49
N ILE A 511 -21.31 -14.64 15.02
CA ILE A 511 -21.07 -13.46 15.85
C ILE A 511 -22.11 -12.41 15.52
N GLN A 512 -22.85 -11.98 16.54
CA GLN A 512 -23.85 -10.93 16.39
C GLN A 512 -23.21 -9.55 16.56
N PRO A 513 -23.53 -8.57 15.69
CA PRO A 513 -22.99 -7.21 15.79
C PRO A 513 -23.32 -6.50 17.11
N SER A 514 -24.41 -6.89 17.77
CA SER A 514 -24.85 -6.35 19.07
C SER A 514 -23.97 -6.76 20.25
N THR A 515 -23.04 -7.71 20.07
CA THR A 515 -22.26 -8.30 21.17
C THR A 515 -21.17 -7.40 21.74
N SER A 516 -20.73 -6.35 21.03
CA SER A 516 -19.81 -5.36 21.60
C SER A 516 -20.06 -3.96 21.03
N ALA A 517 -20.55 -3.06 21.89
CA ALA A 517 -20.73 -1.66 21.54
C ALA A 517 -19.41 -0.91 21.30
N SER A 518 -18.29 -1.44 21.80
CA SER A 518 -16.97 -0.80 21.71
C SER A 518 -16.18 -1.19 20.47
N LEU A 519 -16.67 -2.14 19.67
CA LEU A 519 -15.90 -2.75 18.59
C LEU A 519 -15.73 -1.79 17.41
N ARG A 520 -14.49 -1.32 17.20
CA ARG A 520 -14.12 -0.40 16.11
C ARG A 520 -13.37 -1.06 14.97
N LYS A 521 -12.65 -2.15 15.23
CA LYS A 521 -11.77 -2.81 14.25
C LYS A 521 -12.17 -4.28 14.08
N LEU A 522 -12.56 -4.68 12.87
CA LEU A 522 -12.91 -6.06 12.52
C LEU A 522 -12.00 -6.57 11.41
N TYR A 523 -11.17 -7.57 11.71
CA TYR A 523 -10.27 -8.20 10.76
C TYR A 523 -10.69 -9.65 10.51
N ILE A 524 -10.71 -10.07 9.26
CA ILE A 524 -11.08 -11.43 8.84
C ILE A 524 -10.03 -11.89 7.82
N ARG A 525 -9.36 -13.02 8.09
CA ARG A 525 -8.27 -13.52 7.26
C ARG A 525 -8.37 -15.01 6.99
N GLY A 526 -8.39 -15.41 5.72
CA GLY A 526 -8.47 -16.81 5.32
C GLY A 526 -9.73 -17.53 5.82
N GLY A 527 -9.88 -18.81 5.43
CA GLY A 527 -11.02 -19.63 5.82
C GLY A 527 -12.06 -19.81 4.72
N ARG A 528 -13.28 -20.19 5.12
CA ARG A 528 -14.36 -20.63 4.22
C ARG A 528 -15.49 -19.61 4.07
N LEU A 529 -15.32 -18.41 4.62
CA LEU A 529 -16.36 -17.39 4.60
C LEU A 529 -16.81 -17.06 3.17
N ARG A 530 -18.11 -17.18 2.92
CA ARG A 530 -18.78 -16.88 1.65
C ARG A 530 -19.60 -15.60 1.71
N ALA A 531 -20.18 -15.28 2.87
CA ALA A 531 -20.98 -14.07 3.06
C ALA A 531 -20.70 -13.43 4.42
N MET A 532 -20.59 -12.11 4.44
CA MET A 532 -20.54 -11.33 5.68
C MET A 532 -21.93 -10.91 6.17
N THR A 533 -22.92 -10.95 5.28
CA THR A 533 -24.25 -10.38 5.46
C THR A 533 -25.29 -11.50 5.40
N GLY A 534 -26.39 -11.36 6.14
CA GLY A 534 -27.35 -12.45 6.33
C GLY A 534 -28.63 -12.06 7.09
N GLY A 535 -29.05 -10.80 7.00
CA GLY A 535 -30.23 -10.28 7.70
C GLY A 535 -30.16 -8.77 7.97
N ALA A 536 -31.05 -8.26 8.82
CA ALA A 536 -31.15 -6.82 9.16
C ALA A 536 -30.10 -6.32 10.18
N ALA A 537 -29.18 -7.18 10.64
CA ALA A 537 -28.17 -6.84 11.64
C ALA A 537 -26.98 -6.08 11.02
N CYS A 538 -26.55 -4.98 11.65
CA CYS A 538 -25.47 -4.13 11.16
C CYS A 538 -24.40 -3.84 12.23
N TRP A 539 -23.15 -3.78 11.81
CA TRP A 539 -21.94 -3.46 12.58
C TRP A 539 -21.74 -1.95 12.68
N LYS A 540 -22.62 -1.28 13.42
CA LYS A 540 -22.66 0.20 13.49
C LYS A 540 -21.40 0.85 14.06
N ASN A 541 -20.62 0.17 14.88
CA ASN A 541 -19.46 0.79 15.55
C ASN A 541 -18.13 0.50 14.84
N VAL A 542 -18.14 -0.38 13.82
CA VAL A 542 -16.93 -0.78 13.11
C VAL A 542 -16.50 0.34 12.16
N GLU A 543 -15.36 0.95 12.47
CA GLU A 543 -14.71 2.01 11.69
C GLU A 543 -13.68 1.44 10.71
N ILE A 544 -13.05 0.30 11.04
CA ILE A 544 -12.00 -0.31 10.20
C ILE A 544 -12.34 -1.77 9.95
N LEU A 545 -12.55 -2.12 8.68
CA LEU A 545 -12.75 -3.48 8.21
C LEU A 545 -11.53 -3.93 7.40
N ARG A 546 -10.99 -5.11 7.71
CA ARG A 546 -9.92 -5.73 6.93
C ARG A 546 -10.31 -7.15 6.54
N VAL A 547 -10.34 -7.41 5.24
CA VAL A 547 -10.60 -8.74 4.67
C VAL A 547 -9.38 -9.17 3.88
N ARG A 548 -8.84 -10.35 4.20
CA ARG A 548 -7.67 -10.89 3.51
C ARG A 548 -7.79 -12.36 3.17
N PHE A 549 -7.35 -12.74 1.98
CA PHE A 549 -7.25 -14.13 1.53
C PHE A 549 -8.59 -14.89 1.62
N LEU A 550 -9.71 -14.19 1.43
CA LEU A 550 -11.06 -14.76 1.49
C LEU A 550 -11.53 -15.12 0.08
N LYS A 551 -10.97 -16.20 -0.48
CA LYS A 551 -11.18 -16.63 -1.88
C LYS A 551 -12.66 -16.88 -2.24
N ASN A 552 -13.48 -17.25 -1.24
CA ASN A 552 -14.89 -17.57 -1.45
C ASN A 552 -15.86 -16.45 -1.09
N LEU A 553 -15.38 -15.34 -0.50
CA LEU A 553 -16.25 -14.27 0.00
C LEU A 553 -16.85 -13.47 -1.16
N GLU A 554 -18.17 -13.44 -1.22
CA GLU A 554 -18.97 -12.62 -2.13
C GLU A 554 -19.73 -11.58 -1.31
N CYS A 555 -19.57 -10.31 -1.66
CA CYS A 555 -20.27 -9.23 -1.01
C CYS A 555 -20.25 -8.00 -1.91
N GLU A 556 -21.42 -7.56 -2.36
CA GLU A 556 -21.53 -6.30 -3.10
C GLU A 556 -21.19 -5.11 -2.20
N TRP A 557 -20.59 -4.07 -2.77
CA TRP A 557 -20.18 -2.89 -2.00
C TRP A 557 -21.37 -2.22 -1.30
N ARG A 558 -22.55 -2.22 -1.93
CA ARG A 558 -23.78 -1.68 -1.34
C ARG A 558 -24.20 -2.46 -0.09
N ASP A 559 -24.14 -3.79 -0.14
CA ASP A 559 -24.49 -4.65 0.98
C ASP A 559 -23.50 -4.51 2.13
N LEU A 560 -22.22 -4.30 1.79
CA LEU A 560 -21.20 -3.93 2.76
C LEU A 560 -21.55 -2.62 3.46
N GLN A 561 -21.89 -1.57 2.72
CA GLN A 561 -22.24 -0.27 3.31
C GLN A 561 -23.47 -0.35 4.21
N ILE A 562 -24.47 -1.17 3.87
CA ILE A 562 -25.64 -1.41 4.73
C ILE A 562 -25.22 -2.12 6.02
N SER A 563 -24.35 -3.12 5.91
CA SER A 563 -23.91 -3.93 7.05
C SER A 563 -22.88 -3.22 7.92
N PHE A 564 -22.14 -2.25 7.38
CA PHE A 564 -21.08 -1.49 8.02
C PHE A 564 -21.27 0.03 7.78
N PRO A 565 -22.35 0.65 8.30
CA PRO A 565 -22.73 2.01 7.94
C PRO A 565 -21.74 3.09 8.37
N ASN A 566 -20.85 2.80 9.33
CA ASN A 566 -19.85 3.74 9.86
C ASN A 566 -18.40 3.35 9.52
N VAL A 567 -18.19 2.41 8.59
CA VAL A 567 -16.83 2.04 8.15
C VAL A 567 -16.12 3.22 7.49
N MET A 568 -14.98 3.60 8.07
CA MET A 568 -14.09 4.67 7.62
C MET A 568 -12.95 4.14 6.77
N VAL A 569 -12.51 2.90 6.98
CA VAL A 569 -11.43 2.27 6.21
C VAL A 569 -11.80 0.82 5.91
N VAL A 570 -11.69 0.44 4.63
CA VAL A 570 -11.79 -0.95 4.18
C VAL A 570 -10.47 -1.34 3.54
N GLU A 571 -9.90 -2.46 3.99
CA GLU A 571 -8.72 -3.05 3.36
C GLU A 571 -9.09 -4.42 2.80
N ASN A 572 -8.90 -4.61 1.50
CA ASN A 572 -9.12 -5.84 0.76
C ASN A 572 -7.78 -6.31 0.15
N TRP A 573 -7.35 -7.51 0.53
CA TRP A 573 -6.13 -8.12 -0.03
C TRP A 573 -6.35 -9.60 -0.36
N GLY A 574 -6.10 -10.02 -1.61
CA GLY A 574 -6.23 -11.43 -2.01
C GLY A 574 -7.66 -11.98 -1.90
N CYS A 575 -8.69 -11.15 -2.13
CA CYS A 575 -10.09 -11.58 -2.21
C CYS A 575 -10.61 -11.35 -3.63
N ASP A 576 -10.40 -12.32 -4.51
CA ASP A 576 -10.59 -12.20 -5.97
C ASP A 576 -12.01 -11.79 -6.37
N LYS A 577 -13.02 -12.25 -5.61
CA LYS A 577 -14.43 -11.99 -5.88
C LYS A 577 -14.91 -10.59 -5.44
N LEU A 578 -14.07 -9.82 -4.76
CA LEU A 578 -14.38 -8.48 -4.26
C LEU A 578 -13.76 -7.35 -5.12
N ALA A 579 -13.40 -7.66 -6.38
CA ALA A 579 -12.80 -6.71 -7.31
C ALA A 579 -13.69 -5.49 -7.62
N SER A 580 -14.99 -5.57 -7.36
CA SER A 580 -15.94 -4.46 -7.53
C SER A 580 -15.87 -3.40 -6.43
N TRP A 581 -15.18 -3.68 -5.32
CA TRP A 581 -15.05 -2.71 -4.22
C TRP A 581 -14.20 -1.51 -4.66
N PRO A 582 -14.55 -0.28 -4.25
CA PRO A 582 -13.87 0.95 -4.65
C PRO A 582 -12.54 1.16 -3.89
N CYS A 583 -11.71 0.12 -3.79
CA CYS A 583 -10.38 0.22 -3.18
C CYS A 583 -9.37 0.86 -4.17
N ASN A 584 -8.36 1.54 -3.62
CA ASN A 584 -7.21 2.03 -4.38
C ASN A 584 -6.32 0.87 -4.87
N HIS A 585 -5.23 1.19 -5.58
CA HIS A 585 -4.30 0.19 -6.11
C HIS A 585 -3.57 -0.63 -5.02
N LEU A 586 -3.63 -0.19 -3.76
CA LEU A 586 -3.10 -0.89 -2.58
C LEU A 586 -4.16 -1.75 -1.88
N GLY A 587 -5.37 -1.83 -2.44
CA GLY A 587 -6.48 -2.56 -1.83
C GLY A 587 -7.13 -1.83 -0.66
N VAL A 588 -6.96 -0.50 -0.54
CA VAL A 588 -7.50 0.31 0.56
C VAL A 588 -8.55 1.29 0.06
N TRP A 589 -9.69 1.34 0.74
CA TRP A 589 -10.69 2.40 0.60
C TRP A 589 -10.77 3.17 1.91
N LYS A 590 -10.87 4.51 1.85
CA LYS A 590 -11.20 5.33 3.03
C LYS A 590 -12.40 6.24 2.75
N ARG A 591 -13.24 6.43 3.77
CA ARG A 591 -14.43 7.29 3.71
C ARG A 591 -14.00 8.76 3.65
N GLY A 592 -14.60 9.52 2.74
CA GLY A 592 -14.28 10.95 2.57
C GLY A 592 -13.01 11.21 1.78
N GLU A 593 -12.09 10.24 1.70
CA GLU A 593 -11.22 10.13 0.54
C GLU A 593 -12.14 9.73 -0.62
N THR A 594 -12.53 10.72 -1.44
CA THR A 594 -12.71 10.43 -2.86
C THR A 594 -11.47 9.65 -3.20
N VAL A 595 -11.63 8.39 -3.61
CA VAL A 595 -10.54 7.68 -4.25
C VAL A 595 -10.14 8.65 -5.34
N THR A 596 -9.05 9.37 -5.13
CA THR A 596 -8.23 9.95 -6.17
C THR A 596 -7.61 8.72 -6.82
N ARG A 597 -8.49 7.94 -7.45
CA ARG A 597 -8.31 7.47 -8.80
C ARG A 597 -7.68 8.69 -9.44
N SER A 598 -6.34 8.64 -9.54
CA SER A 598 -5.55 9.66 -10.22
C SER A 598 -6.39 10.09 -11.42
N ALA A 599 -6.52 11.39 -11.70
CA ALA A 599 -7.47 11.85 -12.71
C ALA A 599 -7.34 11.09 -14.05
N THR A 600 -6.17 10.47 -14.25
CA THR A 600 -5.72 9.53 -15.28
C THR A 600 -6.45 8.19 -15.37
N SER A 601 -7.07 7.70 -14.30
CA SER A 601 -7.94 6.52 -14.32
C SER A 601 -9.33 6.77 -14.92
N PHE A 602 -9.66 8.03 -15.20
CA PHE A 602 -10.84 8.45 -15.96
C PHE A 602 -10.49 8.96 -17.37
N VAL A 603 -9.21 9.04 -17.70
CA VAL A 603 -8.73 9.52 -19.00
C VAL A 603 -8.40 8.35 -19.91
N GLY A 604 -8.97 8.35 -21.11
CA GLY A 604 -8.57 7.49 -22.21
C GLY A 604 -7.95 8.26 -23.35
N VAL A 605 -7.49 7.54 -24.36
CA VAL A 605 -7.02 8.13 -25.61
C VAL A 605 -7.74 7.48 -26.78
N CYS A 606 -8.07 8.28 -27.79
CA CYS A 606 -8.66 7.82 -29.03
C CYS A 606 -7.55 7.23 -29.92
N TYR A 607 -7.69 5.97 -30.31
CA TYR A 607 -6.80 5.37 -31.29
C TYR A 607 -7.40 5.54 -32.69
N GLY A 608 -7.01 6.65 -33.29
CA GLY A 608 -7.24 6.96 -34.69
C GLY A 608 -6.34 6.13 -35.60
N MET A 609 -6.92 5.52 -36.65
CA MET A 609 -6.25 4.61 -37.58
C MET A 609 -6.43 5.04 -39.05
N ARG A 610 -6.81 6.29 -39.32
CA ARG A 610 -7.06 6.78 -40.69
C ARG A 610 -5.80 7.31 -41.39
N SER A 611 -4.75 7.67 -40.64
CA SER A 611 -3.44 8.00 -41.20
C SER A 611 -2.77 6.76 -41.83
N GLY A 612 -2.16 6.94 -42.99
CA GLY A 612 -1.62 5.91 -43.88
C GLY A 612 -0.53 4.97 -43.31
N THR A 613 0.17 4.29 -44.22
CA THR A 613 0.99 3.07 -44.06
C THR A 613 2.10 3.09 -42.99
N ASP A 614 2.28 4.19 -42.27
CA ASP A 614 3.45 4.45 -41.41
C ASP A 614 3.08 4.47 -39.90
N LEU A 615 1.84 4.12 -39.54
CA LEU A 615 1.46 3.95 -38.13
C LEU A 615 2.19 2.75 -37.49
N PRO A 616 2.57 2.84 -36.21
CA PRO A 616 3.09 1.69 -35.47
C PRO A 616 2.12 0.51 -35.50
N SER A 617 2.67 -0.70 -35.37
CA SER A 617 1.83 -1.90 -35.32
C SER A 617 0.85 -1.87 -34.14
N PRO A 618 -0.32 -2.52 -34.24
CA PRO A 618 -1.29 -2.58 -33.14
C PRO A 618 -0.69 -3.00 -31.79
N THR A 619 0.26 -3.94 -31.79
CA THR A 619 0.98 -4.38 -30.59
C THR A 619 1.84 -3.26 -30.00
N GLU A 620 2.57 -2.51 -30.84
CA GLU A 620 3.37 -1.37 -30.37
C GLU A 620 2.50 -0.24 -29.84
N VAL A 621 1.34 0.00 -30.44
CA VAL A 621 0.39 1.00 -29.93
C VAL A 621 -0.16 0.57 -28.58
N VAL A 622 -0.57 -0.69 -28.42
CA VAL A 622 -1.00 -1.22 -27.11
C VAL A 622 0.11 -1.13 -26.07
N GLU A 623 1.36 -1.41 -26.43
CA GLU A 623 2.52 -1.26 -25.55
C GLU A 623 2.73 0.22 -25.17
N LEU A 624 2.50 1.15 -26.10
CA LEU A 624 2.57 2.58 -25.87
C LEU A 624 1.46 3.07 -24.92
N TYR A 625 0.25 2.50 -24.99
CA TYR A 625 -0.81 2.74 -24.00
C TYR A 625 -0.37 2.25 -22.61
N LYS A 626 0.20 1.04 -22.53
CA LYS A 626 0.67 0.46 -21.25
C LYS A 626 1.82 1.25 -20.64
N SER A 627 2.83 1.63 -21.44
CA SER A 627 4.02 2.35 -20.97
C SER A 627 3.69 3.76 -20.48
N ASN A 628 2.60 4.34 -20.97
CA ASN A 628 2.10 5.65 -20.53
C ASN A 628 0.93 5.53 -19.53
N ASN A 629 0.65 4.34 -18.97
CA ASN A 629 -0.44 4.08 -18.04
C ASN A 629 -1.83 4.53 -18.54
N ILE A 630 -2.06 4.53 -19.85
CA ILE A 630 -3.35 4.85 -20.46
C ILE A 630 -4.21 3.57 -20.42
N ARG A 631 -5.23 3.57 -19.56
CA ARG A 631 -6.05 2.37 -19.30
C ARG A 631 -7.34 2.29 -20.10
N LEU A 632 -7.64 3.33 -20.89
CA LEU A 632 -8.88 3.44 -21.65
C LEU A 632 -8.56 3.79 -23.09
N MET A 633 -9.14 3.06 -24.04
CA MET A 633 -8.95 3.26 -25.48
C MET A 633 -10.30 3.42 -26.18
N ARG A 634 -10.39 4.34 -27.14
CA ARG A 634 -11.53 4.42 -28.05
C ARG A 634 -11.13 3.95 -29.44
N LEU A 635 -11.88 2.98 -29.97
CA LEU A 635 -11.77 2.49 -31.35
C LEU A 635 -13.03 2.87 -32.13
N TYR A 636 -12.86 3.37 -33.35
CA TYR A 636 -13.97 3.81 -34.19
C TYR A 636 -14.66 2.67 -34.95
N TYR A 637 -13.96 1.56 -35.15
CA TYR A 637 -14.43 0.37 -35.85
C TYR A 637 -13.69 -0.87 -35.30
N PRO A 638 -14.24 -2.09 -35.49
CA PRO A 638 -13.60 -3.32 -35.00
C PRO A 638 -12.39 -3.71 -35.85
N ASN A 639 -11.21 -3.20 -35.48
CA ASN A 639 -9.95 -3.67 -36.04
C ASN A 639 -9.50 -4.95 -35.30
N HIS A 640 -9.62 -6.09 -35.97
CA HIS A 640 -9.31 -7.41 -35.39
C HIS A 640 -7.84 -7.58 -34.95
N GLN A 641 -6.89 -6.88 -35.58
CA GLN A 641 -5.49 -6.91 -35.15
C GLN A 641 -5.30 -6.17 -33.83
N VAL A 642 -5.97 -5.03 -33.66
CA VAL A 642 -5.97 -4.27 -32.40
C VAL A 642 -6.70 -5.03 -31.30
N LEU A 643 -7.88 -5.61 -31.59
CA LEU A 643 -8.61 -6.44 -30.64
C LEU A 643 -7.78 -7.64 -30.17
N SER A 644 -7.04 -8.29 -31.08
CA SER A 644 -6.13 -9.37 -30.73
C SER A 644 -4.97 -8.89 -29.84
N ALA A 645 -4.39 -7.73 -30.14
CA ALA A 645 -3.32 -7.12 -29.34
C ALA A 645 -3.79 -6.68 -27.94
N LEU A 646 -5.08 -6.36 -27.78
CA LEU A 646 -5.68 -5.95 -26.50
C LEU A 646 -5.97 -7.13 -25.55
N CYS A 647 -6.00 -8.37 -26.03
CA CYS A 647 -6.30 -9.54 -25.22
C CYS A 647 -5.36 -9.66 -24.00
N GLY A 648 -5.93 -9.71 -22.80
CA GLY A 648 -5.20 -9.88 -21.54
C GLY A 648 -4.49 -8.62 -21.03
N THR A 649 -4.64 -7.48 -21.70
CA THR A 649 -3.97 -6.21 -21.31
C THR A 649 -4.68 -5.47 -20.19
N GLY A 650 -5.99 -5.70 -20.01
CA GLY A 650 -6.84 -4.97 -19.07
C GLY A 650 -7.23 -3.55 -19.50
N ILE A 651 -6.81 -3.09 -20.69
CA ILE A 651 -7.23 -1.79 -21.24
C ILE A 651 -8.72 -1.87 -21.60
N GLY A 652 -9.51 -0.95 -21.03
CA GLY A 652 -10.95 -0.86 -21.27
C GLY A 652 -11.27 -0.10 -22.55
N ILE A 653 -12.17 -0.62 -23.39
CA ILE A 653 -12.46 0.01 -24.69
C ILE A 653 -13.89 0.53 -24.88
N ILE A 654 -14.00 1.67 -25.56
CA ILE A 654 -15.18 2.04 -26.35
C ILE A 654 -14.96 1.46 -27.75
N LEU A 655 -15.86 0.61 -28.22
CA LEU A 655 -15.81 0.01 -29.55
C LEU A 655 -16.94 0.54 -30.43
N GLY A 656 -16.59 1.30 -31.46
CA GLY A 656 -17.53 1.77 -32.48
C GLY A 656 -17.97 0.66 -33.42
N VAL A 657 -19.23 0.73 -33.86
CA VAL A 657 -19.78 -0.20 -34.88
C VAL A 657 -19.17 -0.01 -36.27
N GLY A 658 -18.44 1.08 -36.48
CA GLY A 658 -17.81 1.46 -37.73
C GLY A 658 -18.50 2.65 -38.39
N ASP A 659 -18.47 2.65 -39.72
CA ASP A 659 -19.06 3.71 -40.54
C ASP A 659 -20.58 3.82 -40.34
N ASN A 660 -21.12 5.05 -40.29
CA ASN A 660 -22.55 5.27 -40.06
C ASN A 660 -23.47 4.59 -41.13
N ARG A 661 -22.93 4.19 -42.29
CA ARG A 661 -23.64 3.39 -43.31
C ARG A 661 -24.07 2.01 -42.80
N VAL A 662 -23.42 1.45 -41.77
CA VAL A 662 -23.82 0.14 -41.21
C VAL A 662 -25.09 0.22 -40.34
N LEU A 663 -25.49 1.41 -39.91
CA LEU A 663 -26.58 1.60 -38.95
C LEU A 663 -27.92 1.10 -39.47
N GLU A 664 -28.21 1.31 -40.75
CA GLU A 664 -29.46 0.85 -41.37
C GLU A 664 -29.58 -0.68 -41.36
N SER A 665 -28.50 -1.38 -41.70
CA SER A 665 -28.46 -2.85 -41.67
C SER A 665 -28.61 -3.37 -40.22
N LEU A 666 -27.88 -2.79 -39.27
CA LEU A 666 -27.99 -3.17 -37.86
C LEU A 666 -29.36 -2.84 -37.26
N ALA A 667 -30.05 -1.82 -37.76
CA ALA A 667 -31.39 -1.41 -37.34
C ALA A 667 -32.48 -2.38 -37.79
N TYR A 668 -32.45 -2.80 -39.05
CA TYR A 668 -33.51 -3.63 -39.65
C TYR A 668 -33.27 -5.13 -39.55
N ASP A 669 -32.03 -5.58 -39.35
CA ASP A 669 -31.69 -7.00 -39.28
C ASP A 669 -31.04 -7.40 -37.95
N GLN A 670 -31.79 -8.12 -37.11
CA GLN A 670 -31.29 -8.68 -35.85
C GLN A 670 -30.18 -9.72 -36.08
N ALA A 671 -30.18 -10.45 -37.20
CA ALA A 671 -29.13 -11.41 -37.52
C ALA A 671 -27.82 -10.68 -37.84
N ALA A 672 -27.89 -9.55 -38.54
CA ALA A 672 -26.73 -8.68 -38.77
C ALA A 672 -26.11 -8.19 -37.45
N ALA A 673 -26.93 -7.71 -36.50
CA ALA A 673 -26.46 -7.29 -35.17
C ALA A 673 -25.86 -8.46 -34.37
N THR A 674 -26.49 -9.64 -34.42
CA THR A 674 -25.99 -10.85 -33.76
C THR A 674 -24.66 -11.30 -34.35
N ASN A 675 -24.53 -11.25 -35.68
CA ASN A 675 -23.29 -11.56 -36.38
C ASN A 675 -22.17 -10.57 -36.05
N TRP A 676 -22.50 -9.28 -35.98
CA TRP A 676 -21.56 -8.24 -35.58
C TRP A 676 -21.05 -8.48 -34.15
N VAL A 677 -21.94 -8.72 -33.18
CA VAL A 677 -21.55 -9.00 -31.79
C VAL A 677 -20.71 -10.26 -31.69
N ARG A 678 -21.11 -11.34 -32.36
CA ARG A 678 -20.37 -12.61 -32.36
C ARG A 678 -18.93 -12.42 -32.85
N THR A 679 -18.77 -11.70 -33.97
CA THR A 679 -17.50 -11.55 -34.66
C THR A 679 -16.57 -10.55 -33.98
N ASN A 680 -17.12 -9.46 -33.43
CA ASN A 680 -16.33 -8.31 -32.98
C ASN A 680 -16.21 -8.18 -31.46
N VAL A 681 -17.07 -8.87 -30.70
CA VAL A 681 -17.09 -8.79 -29.23
C VAL A 681 -16.94 -10.18 -28.61
N GLN A 682 -17.82 -11.12 -28.97
CA GLN A 682 -17.84 -12.45 -28.35
C GLN A 682 -16.56 -13.24 -28.65
N ALA A 683 -16.05 -13.16 -29.89
CA ALA A 683 -14.81 -13.82 -30.29
C ALA A 683 -13.57 -13.39 -29.49
N TYR A 684 -13.62 -12.24 -28.82
CA TYR A 684 -12.53 -11.68 -28.03
C TYR A 684 -12.80 -11.68 -26.53
N SER A 685 -13.95 -12.19 -26.08
CA SER A 685 -14.33 -12.25 -24.66
C SER A 685 -13.86 -13.58 -24.01
N PRO A 686 -13.38 -13.58 -22.75
CA PRO A 686 -13.22 -12.43 -21.84
C PRO A 686 -11.87 -11.69 -22.01
N GLY A 687 -11.08 -12.00 -23.04
CA GLY A 687 -9.74 -11.48 -23.23
C GLY A 687 -9.66 -9.95 -23.39
N VAL A 688 -10.64 -9.33 -24.06
CA VAL A 688 -10.73 -7.87 -24.25
C VAL A 688 -11.81 -7.27 -23.36
N THR A 689 -11.45 -6.22 -22.61
CA THR A 689 -12.36 -5.50 -21.72
C THR A 689 -13.15 -4.44 -22.51
N VAL A 690 -14.32 -4.82 -23.04
CA VAL A 690 -15.22 -3.87 -23.72
C VAL A 690 -16.14 -3.21 -22.70
N GLN A 691 -16.10 -1.88 -22.58
CA GLN A 691 -16.97 -1.12 -21.69
C GLN A 691 -18.25 -0.68 -22.38
N TYR A 692 -18.09 -0.13 -23.59
CA TYR A 692 -19.18 0.47 -24.34
C TYR A 692 -19.13 0.06 -25.81
N ILE A 693 -20.29 -0.19 -26.41
CA ILE A 693 -20.46 -0.20 -27.87
C ILE A 693 -21.04 1.15 -28.30
N ALA A 694 -20.32 1.84 -29.19
CA ALA A 694 -20.74 3.10 -29.78
C ALA A 694 -21.44 2.85 -31.13
N VAL A 695 -22.78 2.93 -31.13
CA VAL A 695 -23.64 2.73 -32.30
C VAL A 695 -23.86 4.07 -32.99
N GLY A 696 -22.96 4.38 -33.92
CA GLY A 696 -22.92 5.63 -34.66
C GLY A 696 -21.95 6.65 -34.05
N ASN A 697 -21.37 7.48 -34.91
CA ASN A 697 -20.48 8.57 -34.53
C ASN A 697 -20.89 9.87 -35.22
N GLU A 698 -21.31 10.87 -34.43
CA GLU A 698 -21.69 12.21 -34.90
C GLU A 698 -22.73 12.18 -36.04
N VAL A 699 -23.73 11.30 -35.94
CA VAL A 699 -24.83 11.26 -36.92
C VAL A 699 -25.54 12.62 -36.91
N PRO A 700 -25.55 13.36 -38.04
CA PRO A 700 -26.17 14.68 -38.07
C PRO A 700 -27.66 14.62 -37.72
N ALA A 701 -28.17 15.69 -37.10
CA ALA A 701 -29.59 15.83 -36.83
C ALA A 701 -30.41 15.70 -38.12
N GLY A 702 -31.42 14.82 -38.09
CA GLY A 702 -32.27 14.55 -39.25
C GLY A 702 -32.52 13.06 -39.47
N VAL A 703 -32.90 12.71 -40.70
CA VAL A 703 -33.52 11.42 -41.03
C VAL A 703 -32.66 10.20 -40.71
N ASN A 704 -31.33 10.32 -40.76
CA ASN A 704 -30.42 9.19 -40.49
C ASN A 704 -30.39 8.78 -39.01
N MET A 705 -30.81 9.66 -38.08
CA MET A 705 -30.90 9.30 -36.66
C MET A 705 -31.95 8.22 -36.38
N ARG A 706 -32.91 8.01 -37.29
CA ARG A 706 -33.94 6.96 -37.14
C ARG A 706 -33.38 5.55 -37.00
N PHE A 707 -32.16 5.32 -37.48
CA PHE A 707 -31.50 4.02 -37.43
C PHE A 707 -30.76 3.76 -36.11
N ILE A 708 -30.45 4.79 -35.33
CA ILE A 708 -29.59 4.66 -34.13
C ILE A 708 -30.25 3.78 -33.08
N LEU A 709 -31.46 4.14 -32.61
CA LEU A 709 -32.12 3.40 -31.52
C LEU A 709 -32.45 1.94 -31.88
N PRO A 710 -33.01 1.63 -33.07
CA PRO A 710 -33.22 0.24 -33.46
C PRO A 710 -31.91 -0.57 -33.50
N ALA A 711 -30.82 0.01 -34.04
CA ALA A 711 -29.52 -0.65 -34.05
C ALA A 711 -28.99 -0.88 -32.62
N MET A 712 -29.11 0.12 -31.73
CA MET A 712 -28.73 -0.02 -30.32
C MET A 712 -29.49 -1.16 -29.62
N ARG A 713 -30.81 -1.25 -29.83
CA ARG A 713 -31.64 -2.33 -29.28
C ARG A 713 -31.23 -3.70 -29.82
N ASN A 714 -30.92 -3.80 -31.11
CA ASN A 714 -30.52 -5.07 -31.71
C ASN A 714 -29.15 -5.54 -31.22
N ILE A 715 -28.19 -4.61 -31.04
CA ILE A 715 -26.87 -4.89 -30.46
C ILE A 715 -26.99 -5.26 -28.98
N GLU A 716 -27.77 -4.53 -28.19
CA GLU A 716 -27.99 -4.85 -26.77
C GLU A 716 -28.59 -6.25 -26.60
N ARG A 717 -29.62 -6.59 -27.38
CA ARG A 717 -30.24 -7.92 -27.37
C ARG A 717 -29.23 -9.01 -27.73
N ALA A 718 -28.37 -8.77 -28.72
CA ALA A 718 -27.33 -9.70 -29.13
C ALA A 718 -26.26 -9.90 -28.04
N LEU A 719 -25.84 -8.82 -27.35
CA LEU A 719 -24.92 -8.89 -26.21
C LEU A 719 -25.55 -9.66 -25.05
N SER A 720 -26.79 -9.35 -24.69
CA SER A 720 -27.54 -10.02 -23.62
C SER A 720 -27.72 -11.51 -23.92
N SER A 721 -28.06 -11.88 -25.17
CA SER A 721 -28.16 -13.28 -25.59
C SER A 721 -26.82 -14.04 -25.56
N ALA A 722 -25.70 -13.34 -25.73
CA ALA A 722 -24.35 -13.90 -25.65
C ALA A 722 -23.78 -13.97 -24.21
N GLY A 723 -24.57 -13.59 -23.19
CA GLY A 723 -24.10 -13.53 -21.80
C GLY A 723 -23.20 -12.31 -21.49
N LEU A 724 -23.21 -11.32 -22.38
CA LEU A 724 -22.36 -10.12 -22.32
C LEU A 724 -23.15 -8.84 -21.98
N GLY A 725 -24.35 -8.96 -21.41
CA GLY A 725 -25.23 -7.83 -21.07
C GLY A 725 -24.67 -6.80 -20.08
N LYS A 726 -23.48 -7.03 -19.51
CA LYS A 726 -22.74 -6.03 -18.73
C LYS A 726 -22.15 -4.92 -19.62
N ILE A 727 -21.89 -5.20 -20.89
CA ILE A 727 -21.37 -4.23 -21.87
C ILE A 727 -22.50 -3.26 -22.23
N LYS A 728 -22.27 -1.97 -22.01
CA LYS A 728 -23.30 -0.94 -22.23
C LYS A 728 -23.32 -0.50 -23.70
N VAL A 729 -24.51 -0.21 -24.22
CA VAL A 729 -24.68 0.24 -25.61
C VAL A 729 -25.09 1.70 -25.62
N SER A 730 -24.39 2.53 -26.38
CA SER A 730 -24.63 3.97 -26.48
C SER A 730 -24.43 4.47 -27.92
N THR A 731 -24.57 5.77 -28.14
CA THR A 731 -24.28 6.47 -29.40
C THR A 731 -23.45 7.72 -29.10
N VAL A 732 -22.65 8.18 -30.06
CA VAL A 732 -21.79 9.36 -29.91
C VAL A 732 -22.40 10.56 -30.61
N VAL A 733 -22.68 11.61 -29.85
CA VAL A 733 -23.15 12.90 -30.36
C VAL A 733 -22.04 13.95 -30.32
N THR A 734 -22.26 15.07 -31.00
CA THR A 734 -21.39 16.24 -30.93
C THR A 734 -22.23 17.47 -30.57
N GLN A 735 -21.57 18.58 -30.25
CA GLN A 735 -22.23 19.81 -29.78
C GLN A 735 -23.22 20.41 -30.78
N THR A 736 -23.08 20.12 -32.07
CA THR A 736 -24.02 20.57 -33.12
C THR A 736 -25.42 19.96 -32.99
N ILE A 737 -25.61 18.95 -32.13
CA ILE A 737 -26.93 18.41 -31.81
C ILE A 737 -27.78 19.37 -30.97
N LEU A 738 -27.16 20.39 -30.36
CA LEU A 738 -27.84 21.41 -29.57
C LEU A 738 -28.27 22.59 -30.44
N ALA A 739 -29.50 23.06 -30.28
CA ALA A 739 -29.94 24.34 -30.86
C ALA A 739 -29.48 25.55 -30.03
N LYS A 740 -29.37 25.37 -28.70
CA LYS A 740 -28.84 26.39 -27.79
C LYS A 740 -27.91 25.73 -26.80
N SER A 741 -26.81 26.41 -26.48
CA SER A 741 -25.78 25.92 -25.56
C SER A 741 -25.24 27.01 -24.62
N TYR A 742 -25.69 28.27 -24.77
CA TYR A 742 -25.25 29.40 -23.96
C TYR A 742 -26.42 30.28 -23.47
N PRO A 743 -26.52 30.56 -22.15
CA PRO A 743 -25.73 29.95 -21.08
C PRO A 743 -26.05 28.44 -20.93
N PRO A 744 -25.20 27.63 -20.25
CA PRO A 744 -25.37 26.17 -20.21
C PRO A 744 -26.75 25.68 -19.80
N SER A 745 -27.41 26.35 -18.85
CA SER A 745 -28.74 25.99 -18.33
C SER A 745 -29.84 25.97 -19.39
N ILE A 746 -29.69 26.69 -20.50
CA ILE A 746 -30.68 26.71 -21.59
C ILE A 746 -30.43 25.65 -22.67
N GLY A 747 -29.44 24.77 -22.45
CA GLY A 747 -29.10 23.65 -23.32
C GLY A 747 -30.34 22.88 -23.79
N VAL A 748 -30.52 22.77 -25.12
CA VAL A 748 -31.66 22.07 -25.71
C VAL A 748 -31.29 21.45 -27.06
N PHE A 749 -31.74 20.22 -27.31
CA PHE A 749 -31.54 19.53 -28.58
C PHE A 749 -32.24 20.25 -29.75
N HIS A 750 -31.60 20.23 -30.92
CA HIS A 750 -32.12 20.77 -32.17
C HIS A 750 -33.45 20.12 -32.55
N GLN A 751 -34.36 20.89 -33.16
CA GLN A 751 -35.71 20.42 -33.52
C GLN A 751 -35.66 19.17 -34.41
N ASP A 752 -34.68 19.07 -35.30
CA ASP A 752 -34.50 17.90 -36.19
C ASP A 752 -33.99 16.64 -35.46
N ALA A 753 -33.41 16.79 -34.27
CA ALA A 753 -32.97 15.67 -33.43
C ALA A 753 -34.05 15.20 -32.46
N GLN A 754 -34.95 16.10 -32.04
CA GLN A 754 -36.02 15.85 -31.05
C GLN A 754 -36.85 14.57 -31.31
N PRO A 755 -37.27 14.24 -32.56
CA PRO A 755 -38.07 13.04 -32.82
C PRO A 755 -37.36 11.72 -32.45
N TYR A 756 -36.03 11.73 -32.40
CA TYR A 756 -35.21 10.54 -32.21
C TYR A 756 -34.52 10.53 -30.85
N ILE A 757 -33.99 11.67 -30.43
CA ILE A 757 -33.11 11.78 -29.27
C ILE A 757 -33.83 11.44 -27.96
N LYS A 758 -35.11 11.83 -27.81
CA LYS A 758 -35.89 11.52 -26.61
C LYS A 758 -35.97 10.02 -26.35
N SER A 759 -36.26 9.24 -27.39
CA SER A 759 -36.33 7.77 -27.29
C SER A 759 -34.96 7.13 -27.04
N ILE A 760 -33.88 7.73 -27.56
CA ILE A 760 -32.50 7.30 -27.28
C ILE A 760 -32.17 7.55 -25.81
N VAL A 761 -32.46 8.75 -25.29
CA VAL A 761 -32.22 9.13 -23.89
C VAL A 761 -32.97 8.22 -22.93
N GLN A 762 -34.24 7.90 -23.21
CA GLN A 762 -35.02 6.96 -22.42
C GLN A 762 -34.41 5.55 -22.42
N PHE A 763 -33.93 5.08 -23.58
CA PHE A 763 -33.22 3.79 -23.66
C PHE A 763 -31.94 3.80 -22.81
N LEU A 764 -31.15 4.87 -22.87
CA LEU A 764 -29.94 5.01 -22.06
C LEU A 764 -30.26 5.00 -20.56
N ALA A 765 -31.32 5.71 -20.14
CA ALA A 765 -31.78 5.71 -18.75
C ALA A 765 -32.20 4.32 -18.25
N VAL A 766 -32.98 3.57 -19.06
CA VAL A 766 -33.44 2.23 -18.69
C VAL A 766 -32.30 1.21 -18.62
N THR A 767 -31.30 1.34 -19.50
CA THR A 767 -30.16 0.41 -19.57
C THR A 767 -28.99 0.81 -18.67
N ASP A 768 -29.10 1.92 -17.94
CA ASP A 768 -28.01 2.53 -17.16
C ASP A 768 -26.74 2.69 -18.03
N ALA A 769 -26.93 3.20 -19.25
CA ALA A 769 -25.87 3.51 -20.19
C ALA A 769 -25.66 5.04 -20.27
N PRO A 770 -24.41 5.52 -20.40
CA PRO A 770 -24.16 6.96 -20.57
C PRO A 770 -24.49 7.40 -22.00
N LEU A 771 -24.67 8.71 -22.21
CA LEU A 771 -24.53 9.33 -23.53
C LEU A 771 -23.04 9.57 -23.81
N LEU A 772 -22.55 9.16 -24.98
CA LEU A 772 -21.18 9.50 -25.40
C LEU A 772 -21.22 10.83 -26.16
N ALA A 773 -20.28 11.73 -25.87
CA ALA A 773 -20.24 13.05 -26.50
C ALA A 773 -18.82 13.48 -26.91
N ASN A 774 -18.67 13.98 -28.14
CA ASN A 774 -17.48 14.66 -28.60
C ASN A 774 -17.56 16.14 -28.19
N VAL A 775 -16.61 16.61 -27.38
CA VAL A 775 -16.62 17.95 -26.78
C VAL A 775 -15.29 18.63 -27.06
N HIS A 776 -15.28 19.57 -28.01
CA HIS A 776 -14.09 20.29 -28.45
C HIS A 776 -14.22 21.81 -28.25
N PRO A 777 -13.77 22.34 -27.11
CA PRO A 777 -13.64 23.78 -26.87
C PRO A 777 -12.86 24.51 -27.97
N TYR A 778 -11.88 23.85 -28.59
CA TYR A 778 -11.12 24.40 -29.71
C TYR A 778 -12.00 24.85 -30.88
N TYR A 779 -12.94 24.00 -31.32
CA TYR A 779 -13.81 24.34 -32.46
C TYR A 779 -14.80 25.46 -32.12
N ALA A 780 -15.30 25.51 -30.89
CA ALA A 780 -16.13 26.62 -30.44
C ALA A 780 -15.35 27.94 -30.43
N TYR A 781 -14.13 27.94 -29.89
CA TYR A 781 -13.23 29.09 -29.91
C TYR A 781 -12.91 29.56 -31.35
N GLN A 782 -12.62 28.61 -32.25
CA GLN A 782 -12.29 28.89 -33.63
C GLN A 782 -13.48 29.47 -34.41
N TYR A 783 -14.67 28.90 -34.26
CA TYR A 783 -15.88 29.33 -34.98
C TYR A 783 -16.28 30.77 -34.63
N GLU A 784 -16.12 31.16 -33.36
CA GLU A 784 -16.37 32.53 -32.88
C GLU A 784 -15.23 33.52 -33.21
N GLY A 785 -14.24 33.10 -34.03
CA GLY A 785 -13.11 33.92 -34.44
C GLY A 785 -12.21 34.37 -33.28
N GLY A 786 -12.30 33.75 -32.10
CA GLY A 786 -11.59 34.15 -30.89
C GLY A 786 -12.00 35.49 -30.28
N HIS A 787 -13.06 36.13 -30.79
CA HIS A 787 -13.52 37.44 -30.32
C HIS A 787 -14.51 37.33 -29.16
N ASN A 788 -15.42 36.35 -29.19
CA ASN A 788 -16.45 36.16 -28.16
C ASN A 788 -16.05 35.14 -27.08
N ILE A 789 -15.05 34.30 -27.36
CA ILE A 789 -14.54 33.29 -26.45
C ILE A 789 -13.06 33.58 -26.21
N ALA A 790 -12.74 34.00 -24.98
CA ALA A 790 -11.35 34.20 -24.59
C ALA A 790 -10.59 32.85 -24.65
N ILE A 791 -9.37 32.86 -25.19
CA ILE A 791 -8.56 31.63 -25.28
C ILE A 791 -8.30 31.01 -23.90
N SER A 792 -8.18 31.83 -22.84
CA SER A 792 -8.01 31.35 -21.47
C SER A 792 -9.22 30.55 -20.97
N TYR A 793 -10.42 30.90 -21.42
CA TYR A 793 -11.65 30.16 -21.10
C TYR A 793 -11.65 28.79 -21.76
N ALA A 794 -11.14 28.70 -22.99
CA ALA A 794 -11.04 27.45 -23.74
C ALA A 794 -9.88 26.54 -23.27
N LEU A 795 -8.82 27.11 -22.69
CA LEU A 795 -7.61 26.41 -22.23
C LEU A 795 -7.58 26.07 -20.73
N PHE A 796 -8.68 26.27 -20.00
CA PHE A 796 -8.76 26.11 -18.53
C PHE A 796 -7.84 27.05 -17.72
N THR A 797 -7.45 28.20 -18.29
CA THR A 797 -6.52 29.15 -17.66
C THR A 797 -7.16 30.48 -17.27
N SER A 798 -8.49 30.60 -17.35
CA SER A 798 -9.18 31.81 -16.87
C SER A 798 -8.96 32.03 -15.38
N PRO A 799 -8.66 33.27 -14.95
CA PRO A 799 -8.32 33.58 -13.55
C PRO A 799 -9.53 33.50 -12.60
N GLY A 800 -10.74 33.37 -13.12
CA GLY A 800 -11.97 33.26 -12.35
C GLY A 800 -13.16 32.93 -13.24
N THR A 801 -14.37 33.01 -12.67
CA THR A 801 -15.62 32.74 -13.36
C THR A 801 -15.77 33.60 -14.62
N VAL A 802 -16.01 32.95 -15.76
CA VAL A 802 -16.27 33.60 -17.05
C VAL A 802 -17.77 33.67 -17.32
N VAL A 803 -18.50 32.61 -17.03
CA VAL A 803 -19.96 32.55 -17.21
C VAL A 803 -20.61 32.27 -15.86
N LYS A 804 -21.50 33.17 -15.43
CA LYS A 804 -22.38 32.96 -14.28
C LYS A 804 -23.78 32.61 -14.79
N ASP A 805 -24.28 31.44 -14.40
CA ASP A 805 -25.53 30.89 -14.89
C ASP A 805 -26.37 30.36 -13.71
N GLY A 806 -27.23 31.23 -13.18
CA GLY A 806 -27.92 31.00 -11.92
C GLY A 806 -26.94 30.77 -10.77
N SER A 807 -27.04 29.61 -10.11
CA SER A 807 -26.11 29.19 -9.05
C SER A 807 -24.76 28.69 -9.58
N TYR A 808 -24.66 28.34 -10.86
CA TYR A 808 -23.47 27.73 -11.45
C TYR A 808 -22.46 28.78 -11.92
N SER A 809 -21.19 28.47 -11.77
CA SER A 809 -20.08 29.34 -12.15
C SER A 809 -19.12 28.55 -13.01
N TYR A 810 -18.96 28.95 -14.27
CA TYR A 810 -18.09 28.28 -15.23
C TYR A 810 -16.81 29.08 -15.43
N GLN A 811 -15.69 28.46 -15.07
CA GLN A 811 -14.35 29.01 -15.26
C GLN A 811 -13.69 28.53 -16.56
N ASN A 812 -14.18 27.44 -17.14
CA ASN A 812 -13.69 26.89 -18.41
C ASN A 812 -14.84 26.51 -19.34
N LEU A 813 -14.57 26.59 -20.65
CA LEU A 813 -15.55 26.35 -21.70
C LEU A 813 -15.98 24.89 -21.78
N PHE A 814 -15.09 23.95 -21.43
CA PHE A 814 -15.37 22.53 -21.41
C PHE A 814 -16.56 22.20 -20.48
N ASP A 815 -16.54 22.70 -19.25
CA ASP A 815 -17.63 22.53 -18.29
C ASP A 815 -18.94 23.10 -18.81
N ALA A 816 -18.90 24.30 -19.40
CA ALA A 816 -20.09 24.92 -19.96
C ALA A 816 -20.71 24.09 -21.10
N MET A 817 -19.86 23.51 -21.97
CA MET A 817 -20.30 22.66 -23.07
C MET A 817 -20.86 21.31 -22.59
N VAL A 818 -20.28 20.71 -21.55
CA VAL A 818 -20.79 19.46 -20.95
C VAL A 818 -22.10 19.72 -20.22
N ASP A 819 -22.21 20.79 -19.44
CA ASP A 819 -23.43 21.11 -18.69
C ASP A 819 -24.58 21.58 -19.58
N ALA A 820 -24.29 22.14 -20.76
CA ALA A 820 -25.29 22.37 -21.80
C ALA A 820 -25.91 21.06 -22.32
N LEU A 821 -25.10 20.00 -22.50
CA LEU A 821 -25.61 18.68 -22.84
C LEU A 821 -26.43 18.07 -21.69
N TYR A 822 -25.99 18.20 -20.44
CA TYR A 822 -26.79 17.75 -19.29
C TYR A 822 -28.13 18.48 -19.20
N ALA A 823 -28.16 19.80 -19.45
CA ALA A 823 -29.38 20.57 -19.48
C ALA A 823 -30.34 20.14 -20.61
N ALA A 824 -29.79 19.71 -21.76
CA ALA A 824 -30.59 19.15 -22.84
C ALA A 824 -31.12 17.75 -22.52
N LEU A 825 -30.32 16.90 -21.87
CA LEU A 825 -30.72 15.58 -21.39
C LEU A 825 -31.88 15.67 -20.38
N GLU A 826 -31.79 16.57 -19.41
CA GLU A 826 -32.86 16.78 -18.41
C GLU A 826 -34.19 17.18 -19.09
N ARG A 827 -34.15 18.00 -20.14
CA ARG A 827 -35.34 18.36 -20.93
C ARG A 827 -35.89 17.22 -21.80
N ALA A 828 -35.09 16.18 -22.01
CA ALA A 828 -35.47 14.97 -22.73
C ALA A 828 -35.83 13.82 -21.77
N ASP A 829 -36.14 14.12 -20.51
CA ASP A 829 -36.47 13.15 -19.43
C ASP A 829 -35.29 12.20 -19.10
N GLY A 830 -34.07 12.72 -19.18
CA GLY A 830 -32.81 11.99 -19.01
C GLY A 830 -31.99 12.42 -17.81
N GLU A 831 -32.60 12.79 -16.68
CA GLU A 831 -31.89 13.40 -15.54
C GLU A 831 -30.79 12.49 -14.97
N ASN A 832 -31.00 11.17 -15.04
CA ASN A 832 -30.08 10.14 -14.55
C ASN A 832 -29.06 9.67 -15.61
N VAL A 833 -29.16 10.13 -16.86
CA VAL A 833 -28.23 9.74 -17.92
C VAL A 833 -26.92 10.51 -17.74
N ARG A 834 -25.84 9.76 -17.49
CA ARG A 834 -24.48 10.31 -17.36
C ARG A 834 -23.89 10.60 -18.74
N ILE A 835 -22.91 11.51 -18.81
CA ILE A 835 -22.12 11.76 -20.02
C ILE A 835 -20.74 11.14 -19.87
N VAL A 836 -20.25 10.51 -20.94
CA VAL A 836 -18.83 10.19 -21.15
C VAL A 836 -18.34 11.05 -22.31
N VAL A 837 -17.26 11.79 -22.10
CA VAL A 837 -16.67 12.61 -23.17
C VAL A 837 -15.81 11.72 -24.03
N ALA A 838 -16.34 11.29 -25.17
CA ALA A 838 -15.73 10.28 -26.00
C ALA A 838 -14.64 10.84 -26.93
N GLU A 839 -14.58 12.16 -27.12
CA GLU A 839 -13.45 12.89 -27.73
C GLU A 839 -13.33 14.28 -27.12
N SER A 840 -12.10 14.71 -26.87
CA SER A 840 -11.76 16.10 -26.61
C SER A 840 -10.29 16.33 -26.92
N GLY A 841 -9.95 17.46 -27.53
CA GLY A 841 -8.56 17.75 -27.88
C GLY A 841 -8.35 19.13 -28.44
N TRP A 842 -7.08 19.47 -28.61
CA TRP A 842 -6.61 20.75 -29.14
C TRP A 842 -5.46 20.50 -30.12
N PRO A 843 -5.49 21.09 -31.33
CA PRO A 843 -4.47 20.82 -32.34
C PRO A 843 -3.16 21.54 -32.01
N TRP A 844 -2.04 20.90 -32.33
CA TRP A 844 -0.71 21.43 -32.06
C TRP A 844 -0.13 22.27 -33.20
N SER A 845 -0.75 22.22 -34.38
CA SER A 845 -0.34 23.00 -35.57
C SER A 845 -1.49 23.15 -36.56
N GLY A 846 -1.36 24.10 -37.49
CA GLY A 846 -2.31 24.38 -38.57
C GLY A 846 -2.95 25.76 -38.43
N MET A 847 -4.16 25.82 -37.87
CA MET A 847 -5.01 27.02 -37.85
C MET A 847 -4.76 27.90 -36.61
N MET A 848 -5.56 28.97 -36.46
CA MET A 848 -5.46 29.91 -35.34
C MET A 848 -5.47 29.19 -33.98
N ALA A 849 -4.58 29.64 -33.09
CA ALA A 849 -4.32 29.09 -31.75
C ALA A 849 -3.91 27.60 -31.69
N ALA A 850 -3.65 26.95 -32.83
CA ALA A 850 -3.09 25.61 -32.89
C ALA A 850 -1.57 25.67 -32.70
N THR A 851 -1.10 25.48 -31.48
CA THR A 851 0.33 25.47 -31.14
C THR A 851 0.62 24.31 -30.19
N VAL A 852 1.86 23.83 -30.21
CA VAL A 852 2.39 22.81 -29.29
C VAL A 852 2.08 23.19 -27.83
N GLU A 853 2.28 24.47 -27.48
CA GLU A 853 2.08 24.96 -26.11
C GLU A 853 0.60 24.97 -25.70
N ASN A 854 -0.30 25.41 -26.59
CA ASN A 854 -1.73 25.42 -26.32
C ASN A 854 -2.29 24.00 -26.25
N ALA A 855 -1.84 23.11 -27.13
CA ALA A 855 -2.21 21.70 -27.10
C ALA A 855 -1.78 21.04 -25.79
N ARG A 856 -0.52 21.24 -25.38
CA ARG A 856 0.00 20.77 -24.09
C ARG A 856 -0.82 21.29 -22.92
N THR A 857 -1.07 22.61 -22.90
CA THR A 857 -1.86 23.28 -21.86
C THR A 857 -3.26 22.69 -21.77
N TYR A 858 -3.93 22.55 -22.92
CA TYR A 858 -5.27 21.99 -22.98
C TYR A 858 -5.32 20.54 -22.46
N TYR A 859 -4.47 19.66 -22.99
CA TYR A 859 -4.48 18.24 -22.58
C TYR A 859 -4.13 18.07 -21.11
N GLN A 860 -3.08 18.76 -20.62
CA GLN A 860 -2.67 18.61 -19.22
C GLN A 860 -3.74 19.16 -18.28
N ASN A 861 -4.36 20.29 -18.60
CA ASN A 861 -5.42 20.85 -17.77
C ASN A 861 -6.70 20.01 -17.83
N LEU A 862 -7.05 19.46 -19.00
CA LEU A 862 -8.18 18.54 -19.12
C LEU A 862 -7.96 17.29 -18.25
N ILE A 863 -6.77 16.67 -18.31
CA ILE A 863 -6.41 15.55 -17.43
C ILE A 863 -6.57 15.93 -15.97
N ASN A 864 -6.04 17.09 -15.56
CA ASN A 864 -6.11 17.55 -14.16
C ASN A 864 -7.53 17.92 -13.71
N HIS A 865 -8.43 18.22 -14.65
CA HIS A 865 -9.77 18.74 -14.38
C HIS A 865 -10.83 17.65 -14.26
N VAL A 866 -10.84 16.65 -15.14
CA VAL A 866 -11.96 15.71 -15.32
C VAL A 866 -12.32 14.89 -14.06
N GLY A 867 -11.38 14.70 -13.13
CA GLY A 867 -11.65 14.06 -11.84
C GLY A 867 -12.57 14.85 -10.91
N LYS A 868 -12.75 16.16 -11.13
CA LYS A 868 -13.55 17.07 -10.30
C LYS A 868 -15.04 17.10 -10.71
N GLY A 869 -15.36 16.65 -11.92
CA GLY A 869 -16.67 16.82 -12.53
C GLY A 869 -16.90 18.25 -13.04
N THR A 870 -18.17 18.63 -13.21
CA THR A 870 -18.60 19.95 -13.73
C THR A 870 -19.37 20.73 -12.65
N PRO A 871 -19.62 22.05 -12.81
CA PRO A 871 -20.44 22.82 -11.88
C PRO A 871 -21.84 22.23 -11.62
N LYS A 872 -22.51 21.67 -12.64
CA LYS A 872 -23.84 21.05 -12.50
C LYS A 872 -23.79 19.61 -11.96
N ARG A 873 -22.64 18.93 -12.05
CA ARG A 873 -22.39 17.57 -11.54
C ARG A 873 -21.06 17.50 -10.77
N PRO A 874 -20.94 18.20 -9.62
CA PRO A 874 -19.68 18.28 -8.88
C PRO A 874 -19.34 16.96 -8.19
N GLY A 875 -18.06 16.61 -8.10
CA GLY A 875 -17.58 15.41 -7.42
C GLY A 875 -17.90 14.09 -8.14
N ALA A 876 -18.48 14.16 -9.34
CA ALA A 876 -18.68 13.02 -10.23
C ALA A 876 -17.60 13.03 -11.34
N PRO A 877 -16.60 12.14 -11.30
CA PRO A 877 -15.55 12.11 -12.30
C PRO A 877 -16.10 11.88 -13.71
N LEU A 878 -15.60 12.65 -14.67
CA LEU A 878 -16.03 12.60 -16.07
C LEU A 878 -15.06 11.74 -16.88
N GLN A 879 -15.48 10.52 -17.23
CA GLN A 879 -14.68 9.67 -18.12
C GLN A 879 -14.51 10.38 -19.47
N THR A 880 -13.26 10.62 -19.86
CA THR A 880 -12.91 11.53 -20.97
C THR A 880 -11.81 10.93 -21.84
N TYR A 881 -11.95 10.99 -23.16
CA TYR A 881 -10.98 10.45 -24.11
C TYR A 881 -10.29 11.57 -24.89
N LEU A 882 -8.96 11.63 -24.79
CA LEU A 882 -8.16 12.60 -25.53
C LEU A 882 -8.12 12.21 -27.01
N TYR A 883 -8.40 13.17 -27.88
CA TYR A 883 -8.33 12.99 -29.33
C TYR A 883 -7.07 13.70 -29.85
N SER A 884 -5.99 12.99 -30.25
CA SER A 884 -5.87 11.54 -30.51
C SER A 884 -4.46 10.99 -30.24
N MET A 885 -4.28 9.66 -30.28
CA MET A 885 -2.98 9.02 -30.05
C MET A 885 -1.90 9.51 -31.04
N PHE A 886 -2.26 9.57 -32.32
CA PHE A 886 -1.40 10.03 -33.40
C PHE A 886 -2.15 11.06 -34.25
N ASP A 887 -1.42 11.84 -35.03
CA ASP A 887 -2.00 12.70 -36.07
C ASP A 887 -2.78 11.86 -37.10
N GLU A 888 -3.98 12.31 -37.45
CA GLU A 888 -4.87 11.71 -38.45
C GLU A 888 -5.03 12.61 -39.67
N ASP A 889 -4.68 12.13 -40.86
CA ASP A 889 -4.83 12.87 -42.12
C ASP A 889 -4.15 14.27 -42.08
N SER A 890 -4.92 15.34 -42.27
CA SER A 890 -4.49 16.74 -42.13
C SER A 890 -4.73 17.31 -40.73
N LYS A 891 -5.29 16.52 -39.79
CA LYS A 891 -5.62 16.95 -38.42
C LYS A 891 -4.44 16.68 -37.48
N ARG A 892 -3.87 17.78 -36.97
CA ARG A 892 -2.69 17.79 -36.09
C ARG A 892 -3.08 17.73 -34.61
N PHE A 893 -3.74 16.64 -34.20
CA PHE A 893 -4.24 16.43 -32.82
C PHE A 893 -3.45 15.39 -32.03
N GLY A 894 -2.44 14.76 -32.65
CA GLY A 894 -1.69 13.66 -32.06
C GLY A 894 -0.98 14.03 -30.77
N LEU A 895 -1.02 13.11 -29.80
CA LEU A 895 -0.18 13.14 -28.61
C LEU A 895 1.24 12.65 -28.92
N PHE A 896 1.35 11.73 -29.89
CA PHE A 896 2.59 11.14 -30.35
C PHE A 896 2.77 11.30 -31.87
N CYS A 897 4.02 11.43 -32.30
CA CYS A 897 4.42 11.22 -33.68
C CYS A 897 4.29 9.73 -34.06
N HIS A 898 4.26 9.44 -35.36
CA HIS A 898 4.24 8.04 -35.86
C HIS A 898 5.50 7.25 -35.43
N ASP A 899 6.62 7.92 -35.12
CA ASP A 899 7.83 7.30 -34.55
C ASP A 899 7.76 7.05 -33.02
N LYS A 900 6.57 7.20 -32.42
CA LYS A 900 6.26 7.02 -30.99
C LYS A 900 6.86 8.07 -30.05
N LYS A 901 7.51 9.12 -30.57
CA LYS A 901 7.94 10.25 -29.73
C LYS A 901 6.75 11.11 -29.33
N ALA A 902 6.72 11.53 -28.06
CA ALA A 902 5.70 12.45 -27.59
C ALA A 902 5.87 13.83 -28.26
N LEU A 903 4.79 14.37 -28.82
CA LEU A 903 4.76 15.72 -29.38
C LEU A 903 4.80 16.78 -28.28
N HIS A 904 4.23 16.46 -27.12
CA HIS A 904 4.19 17.31 -25.93
C HIS A 904 4.44 16.46 -24.69
N SER A 905 5.15 17.00 -23.70
CA SER A 905 5.30 16.32 -22.40
C SER A 905 3.99 16.42 -21.62
N ILE A 906 3.18 15.35 -21.70
CA ILE A 906 1.91 15.19 -20.99
C ILE A 906 2.07 14.07 -19.97
N ALA A 907 1.71 14.35 -18.72
CA ALA A 907 1.75 13.36 -17.65
C ALA A 907 0.39 12.66 -17.54
N PHE A 908 0.35 11.40 -17.96
CA PHE A 908 -0.77 10.47 -17.78
C PHE A 908 -0.73 9.75 -16.42
N SER A 909 0.09 10.24 -15.47
CA SER A 909 0.48 9.69 -14.16
C SER A 909 1.04 8.26 -14.19
#